data_AF-H8Y6M3-F1
#
_entry.id   AF-H8Y6M3-F1
#
_cell.length_a   1.000
_cell.length_b   1.000
_cell.length_c   1.000
_cell.angle_alpha   90.00
_cell.angle_beta   90.00
_cell.angle_gamma   90.00
#
_symmetry.space_group_name_H-M   'P 1'
#
loop_
_entity.id
_entity.type
_entity.pdbx_description
1 polymer ?
#
loop_
_entity_poly.entity_id
_entity_poly.type
_entity_poly.pdbx_seq_one_letter_code
_entity_poly.pdbx_strand_id
1 'polypeptide(L)'
;VTLETHTIVGNEDPAYAGSSFVLAQRFAFNWEHILNMGPDQIEDLVGRTAEDIIVPTRDERSHIKCARAQDAQGDTMRILRLGLPYGRSDATTNNDLRFKGASLRDEQGVYFAGYARRAGILETIMDRQVGSHEGHMADRLLSTVHSNLGGVYFVPSATVLGLDLPDLDDLDEVGWDDFPGMDWSRLDRHFTERSTNGLMFYNHRDWLYQMSTAAGEDRDHYLPPTKRVLRLVAAAFSRWQDNWYFDRVQQEPEHLSYYLTRELGAEAAEEIMARPVMERMGWTVRLGLGSVFASEEYGFRGRRRDAEGNWVNGADTYHIEPLELIVGGMPTLGLGQGKYVIDYTRDDEKLANFFQNLGPASGVGHVVPGYEKLLRRGLGGLAEDVAALRDAAEDEDTRLFYTAVHLALEGVRAHCLAFAELAAATADALPATREVERANLAEVESRMRRLSTDAPETLLEAAQLIFTMHSCLHLIGEPTAIGRLDQLLQPFYESDIASGVLSPANEDEQAQEILDCLWVKLGGNVLWNRMFVDDHQPDGNMAMGGMAGNYPQGAANNQWVQQITVGGTVANDSPGSGDPAYNRMTMLCLRAARRLPLNAPCLSLRVRRDMPAEYAEEAAKALLSGGAHPILINDEKVIPGLVRSGEEIGDGPDTGEYTPVRERAGDSWSSEVPLEVARDYACDGCYEPQFVGKNWFTLGGLNTLQLLEATLNRGKSWLTAGPMWFRGQRVSFTSPKPNDIGSFEEVLDIFFRHLSWSYAKQVDGQLGVYGKMSAVCPSPLLSVFVDDCLEKGMDYYAGGARYNVIGPCFTALPNTINSLWAVRKLVFDETTAVTSLPELVEALMCDWGESMVEPFVSTLAGEGRIAARAERFRDLRAAALALPRYGRGDQEVDAFGDEFLQRVSATVMSTLTDPAQPTARTLVELAERYGSPEHPFGIQLQPGVGTFENYLEFGAMCGASAEGRRAGEPLATDLSPTPSPADRPVDHQEADFLTTLRGMTGAGSESFWDIAPTDYNIREDFGLDALTRVIREFASGEGSNLLTVTCANPETFEGACRDPEKYDVVRVRMGGWSEFFISMFPAHQRTHQRRPISVMTEG
;
A
#
# COMPACT_ATOMS: atom_id res chain seq x y z
N VAL A 1 -3.94 -29.59 2.92
CA VAL A 1 -4.10 -29.15 1.51
C VAL A 1 -2.77 -29.08 0.75
N THR A 2 -1.66 -28.63 1.34
CA THR A 2 -0.41 -28.34 0.61
C THR A 2 0.53 -29.55 0.40
N LEU A 3 0.67 -30.44 1.39
CA LEU A 3 1.62 -31.55 1.29
C LEU A 3 1.23 -32.53 0.17
N GLU A 4 0.00 -33.00 0.22
CA GLU A 4 -0.60 -33.93 -0.76
C GLU A 4 -0.44 -33.41 -2.20
N THR A 5 -0.73 -32.12 -2.44
CA THR A 5 -0.65 -31.52 -3.78
C THR A 5 0.74 -31.51 -4.40
N HIS A 6 1.80 -31.68 -3.58
CA HIS A 6 3.18 -31.68 -4.04
C HIS A 6 3.82 -33.07 -4.01
N THR A 7 3.36 -33.96 -3.15
CA THR A 7 3.99 -35.28 -2.93
C THR A 7 3.22 -36.43 -3.56
N ILE A 8 1.91 -36.32 -3.73
CA ILE A 8 1.04 -37.41 -4.17
C ILE A 8 0.58 -37.17 -5.60
N VAL A 9 0.62 -38.22 -6.42
CA VAL A 9 0.03 -38.23 -7.77
C VAL A 9 -1.47 -38.00 -7.64
N GLY A 10 -1.96 -36.91 -8.22
CA GLY A 10 -3.37 -36.56 -8.21
C GLY A 10 -4.11 -37.01 -9.47
N ASN A 11 -5.23 -36.34 -9.75
CA ASN A 11 -6.10 -36.64 -10.89
C ASN A 11 -5.47 -36.30 -12.25
N GLU A 12 -4.28 -35.71 -12.28
CA GLU A 12 -3.46 -35.59 -13.49
C GLU A 12 -3.04 -36.95 -14.06
N ASP A 13 -2.94 -37.99 -13.22
CA ASP A 13 -2.72 -39.37 -13.65
C ASP A 13 -3.57 -40.33 -12.80
N PRO A 14 -4.86 -40.47 -13.13
CA PRO A 14 -5.82 -41.23 -12.33
C PRO A 14 -5.44 -42.70 -12.13
N ALA A 15 -4.68 -43.29 -13.06
CA ALA A 15 -4.26 -44.69 -12.99
C ALA A 15 -3.27 -44.94 -11.84
N TYR A 16 -2.55 -43.90 -11.41
CA TYR A 16 -1.55 -43.97 -10.34
C TYR A 16 -1.89 -43.03 -9.18
N ALA A 17 -3.12 -42.52 -9.11
CA ALA A 17 -3.57 -41.64 -8.03
C ALA A 17 -3.28 -42.24 -6.64
N GLY A 18 -2.80 -41.40 -5.73
CA GLY A 18 -2.36 -41.81 -4.40
C GLY A 18 -0.91 -42.33 -4.34
N SER A 19 -0.22 -42.48 -5.47
CA SER A 19 1.19 -42.92 -5.53
C SER A 19 2.15 -41.73 -5.32
N SER A 20 3.45 -42.00 -5.17
CA SER A 20 4.49 -40.96 -5.02
C SER A 20 5.82 -41.40 -5.65
N PHE A 21 6.73 -40.46 -5.87
CA PHE A 21 8.13 -40.72 -6.25
C PHE A 21 9.05 -40.25 -5.13
N VAL A 22 10.08 -41.02 -4.82
CA VAL A 22 11.07 -40.68 -3.79
C VAL A 22 12.50 -40.79 -4.30
N LEU A 23 13.28 -39.73 -4.14
CA LEU A 23 14.74 -39.76 -4.24
C LEU A 23 15.30 -40.02 -2.85
N ALA A 24 15.95 -41.16 -2.63
CA ALA A 24 16.64 -41.47 -1.39
C ALA A 24 18.17 -41.50 -1.61
N GLN A 25 18.92 -40.69 -0.88
CA GLN A 25 20.35 -40.51 -1.07
C GLN A 25 21.09 -40.34 0.26
N ARG A 26 22.20 -41.05 0.42
CA ARG A 26 23.13 -40.91 1.54
C ARG A 26 24.29 -40.00 1.13
N PHE A 27 24.54 -38.99 1.95
CA PHE A 27 25.66 -38.04 1.81
C PHE A 27 26.59 -38.15 3.02
N ALA A 28 27.91 -38.18 2.79
CA ALA A 28 28.94 -38.08 3.83
C ALA A 28 29.54 -36.66 3.84
N PHE A 29 29.80 -36.11 5.02
CA PHE A 29 30.31 -34.74 5.18
C PHE A 29 31.84 -34.69 5.14
N ASN A 30 32.40 -33.72 4.41
CA ASN A 30 33.84 -33.39 4.47
C ASN A 30 34.11 -32.40 5.63
N TRP A 31 34.18 -32.92 6.85
CA TRP A 31 34.41 -32.12 8.05
C TRP A 31 35.74 -31.36 8.04
N GLU A 32 36.78 -31.86 7.39
CA GLU A 32 38.04 -31.12 7.27
C GLU A 32 37.84 -29.82 6.48
N HIS A 33 37.06 -29.85 5.39
CA HIS A 33 36.76 -28.65 4.62
C HIS A 33 35.85 -27.70 5.40
N ILE A 34 34.74 -28.21 5.95
CA ILE A 34 33.74 -27.41 6.68
C ILE A 34 34.38 -26.71 7.90
N LEU A 35 35.21 -27.40 8.68
CA LEU A 35 35.86 -26.81 9.88
C LEU A 35 36.96 -25.80 9.55
N ASN A 36 37.41 -25.71 8.29
CA ASN A 36 38.32 -24.65 7.84
C ASN A 36 37.58 -23.41 7.30
N MET A 37 36.25 -23.47 7.18
CA MET A 37 35.41 -22.35 6.79
C MET A 37 35.03 -21.51 8.02
N GLY A 38 34.95 -20.19 7.85
CA GLY A 38 34.33 -19.31 8.84
C GLY A 38 32.80 -19.50 8.87
N PRO A 39 32.12 -19.11 9.97
CA PRO A 39 30.65 -19.18 10.07
C PRO A 39 29.94 -18.57 8.86
N ASP A 40 30.27 -17.33 8.50
CA ASP A 40 29.67 -16.63 7.35
C ASP A 40 29.84 -17.39 6.02
N GLN A 41 30.96 -18.10 5.84
CA GLN A 41 31.19 -18.89 4.63
C GLN A 41 30.30 -20.13 4.58
N ILE A 42 30.01 -20.75 5.74
CA ILE A 42 29.06 -21.86 5.85
C ILE A 42 27.63 -21.35 5.62
N GLU A 43 27.31 -20.16 6.12
CA GLU A 43 26.01 -19.54 5.89
C GLU A 43 25.80 -19.20 4.41
N ASP A 44 26.80 -18.64 3.73
CA ASP A 44 26.79 -18.40 2.27
C ASP A 44 26.69 -19.70 1.46
N LEU A 45 27.32 -20.78 1.94
CA LEU A 45 27.28 -22.11 1.33
C LEU A 45 25.84 -22.66 1.32
N VAL A 46 25.16 -22.55 2.46
CA VAL A 46 23.79 -23.07 2.65
C VAL A 46 22.74 -22.09 2.10
N GLY A 47 22.98 -20.79 2.24
CA GLY A 47 22.04 -19.69 2.02
C GLY A 47 21.18 -19.35 3.24
N ARG A 48 21.59 -19.79 4.44
CA ARG A 48 20.88 -19.57 5.72
C ARG A 48 21.85 -19.54 6.89
N THR A 49 21.45 -18.88 7.98
CA THR A 49 22.22 -18.85 9.23
C THR A 49 22.15 -20.17 9.99
N ALA A 50 23.00 -20.33 11.02
CA ALA A 50 22.95 -21.50 11.90
C ALA A 50 21.60 -21.63 12.68
N GLU A 51 20.86 -20.54 12.83
CA GLU A 51 19.50 -20.52 13.41
C GLU A 51 18.41 -20.83 12.36
N ASP A 52 18.83 -21.18 11.13
CA ASP A 52 17.98 -21.49 9.99
C ASP A 52 17.11 -20.28 9.58
N ILE A 53 17.70 -19.08 9.69
CA ILE A 53 17.17 -17.80 9.20
C ILE A 53 17.66 -17.59 7.77
N ILE A 54 16.80 -17.06 6.91
CA ILE A 54 17.16 -16.77 5.52
C ILE A 54 18.31 -15.75 5.41
N VAL A 55 19.25 -15.99 4.49
CA VAL A 55 20.27 -15.01 4.11
C VAL A 55 19.92 -14.46 2.72
N PRO A 56 19.35 -13.24 2.63
CA PRO A 56 19.07 -12.61 1.35
C PRO A 56 20.37 -12.35 0.59
N THR A 57 20.58 -13.05 -0.52
CA THR A 57 21.80 -12.95 -1.34
C THR A 57 21.49 -13.01 -2.83
N ARG A 58 22.37 -12.43 -3.66
CA ARG A 58 22.33 -12.59 -5.13
C ARG A 58 23.10 -13.83 -5.61
N ASP A 59 23.78 -14.55 -4.72
CA ASP A 59 24.57 -15.71 -5.06
C ASP A 59 23.69 -16.94 -5.39
N GLU A 60 23.61 -17.25 -6.69
CA GLU A 60 22.80 -18.36 -7.19
C GLU A 60 23.32 -19.75 -6.81
N ARG A 61 24.55 -19.85 -6.28
CA ARG A 61 25.23 -21.12 -5.99
C ARG A 61 25.04 -21.62 -4.56
N SER A 62 24.28 -20.90 -3.74
CA SER A 62 23.88 -21.35 -2.41
C SER A 62 22.94 -22.55 -2.51
N HIS A 63 23.07 -23.50 -1.59
CA HIS A 63 22.30 -24.75 -1.61
C HIS A 63 20.79 -24.50 -1.72
N ILE A 64 20.26 -23.57 -0.92
CA ILE A 64 18.82 -23.28 -0.90
C ILE A 64 18.29 -22.75 -2.24
N LYS A 65 19.08 -21.95 -2.97
CA LYS A 65 18.71 -21.43 -4.30
C LYS A 65 18.87 -22.49 -5.38
N CYS A 66 19.92 -23.30 -5.34
CA CYS A 66 20.09 -24.42 -6.27
C CYS A 66 18.98 -25.46 -6.10
N ALA A 67 18.55 -25.72 -4.87
CA ALA A 67 17.47 -26.65 -4.55
C ALA A 67 16.05 -26.11 -4.86
N ARG A 68 15.91 -24.85 -5.25
CA ARG A 68 14.64 -24.24 -5.68
C ARG A 68 14.58 -24.17 -7.21
N ALA A 69 13.84 -25.08 -7.84
CA ALA A 69 13.52 -25.05 -9.26
C ALA A 69 12.10 -24.50 -9.48
N GLN A 70 11.86 -23.81 -10.60
CA GLN A 70 10.55 -23.27 -10.98
C GLN A 70 10.07 -23.91 -12.28
N ASP A 71 8.76 -24.09 -12.43
CA ASP A 71 8.14 -24.47 -13.70
C ASP A 71 8.03 -23.27 -14.67
N ALA A 72 7.39 -23.51 -15.83
CA ALA A 72 7.23 -22.49 -16.87
C ALA A 72 6.36 -21.31 -16.41
N GLN A 73 5.45 -21.55 -15.47
CA GLN A 73 4.61 -20.54 -14.84
C GLN A 73 5.39 -19.73 -13.80
N GLY A 74 6.61 -20.16 -13.45
CA GLY A 74 7.44 -19.49 -12.44
C GLY A 74 7.05 -19.86 -11.01
N ASP A 75 6.33 -20.97 -10.81
CA ASP A 75 5.98 -21.49 -9.51
C ASP A 75 7.05 -22.47 -9.03
N THR A 76 7.49 -22.35 -7.78
CA THR A 76 8.50 -23.27 -7.24
C THR A 76 7.97 -24.70 -7.19
N MET A 77 8.72 -25.61 -7.79
CA MET A 77 8.49 -27.04 -7.70
C MET A 77 8.85 -27.51 -6.29
N ARG A 78 7.82 -27.81 -5.50
CA ARG A 78 7.97 -28.23 -4.10
C ARG A 78 8.09 -29.74 -3.98
N ILE A 79 8.88 -30.17 -3.00
CA ILE A 79 9.05 -31.56 -2.58
C ILE A 79 8.97 -31.64 -1.06
N LEU A 80 8.52 -32.77 -0.52
CA LEU A 80 8.68 -33.06 0.90
C LEU A 80 10.07 -33.64 1.13
N ARG A 81 10.83 -33.06 2.06
CA ARG A 81 12.21 -33.46 2.36
C ARG A 81 12.29 -34.03 3.77
N LEU A 82 12.96 -35.16 3.90
CA LEU A 82 13.34 -35.76 5.17
C LEU A 82 14.86 -35.92 5.20
N GLY A 83 15.50 -35.45 6.27
CA GLY A 83 16.94 -35.57 6.49
C GLY A 83 17.19 -36.25 7.84
N LEU A 84 17.81 -37.43 7.82
CA LEU A 84 18.15 -38.18 9.03
C LEU A 84 19.67 -38.30 9.18
N PRO A 85 20.28 -37.72 10.22
CA PRO A 85 21.72 -37.85 10.43
C PRO A 85 22.10 -39.31 10.72
N TYR A 86 23.32 -39.71 10.35
CA TYR A 86 23.83 -41.04 10.65
C TYR A 86 25.31 -41.06 11.02
N GLY A 87 25.68 -42.12 11.74
CA GLY A 87 27.07 -42.36 12.14
C GLY A 87 27.62 -41.32 13.10
N ARG A 88 28.91 -41.43 13.41
CA ARG A 88 29.66 -40.42 14.15
C ARG A 88 30.88 -40.03 13.32
N SER A 89 31.22 -38.76 13.31
CA SER A 89 32.37 -38.27 12.55
C SER A 89 33.69 -38.75 13.16
N ASP A 90 34.56 -39.32 12.31
CA ASP A 90 35.94 -39.66 12.68
C ASP A 90 36.80 -38.40 12.90
N ALA A 91 36.32 -37.20 12.53
CA ALA A 91 37.01 -35.93 12.78
C ALA A 91 37.28 -35.71 14.27
N THR A 92 36.45 -36.29 15.14
CA THR A 92 36.59 -36.26 16.60
C THR A 92 37.79 -37.03 17.12
N THR A 93 38.42 -37.86 16.30
CA THR A 93 39.66 -38.59 16.62
C THR A 93 40.92 -37.88 16.11
N ASN A 94 40.76 -36.82 15.31
CA ASN A 94 41.85 -36.00 14.77
C ASN A 94 42.08 -34.75 15.63
N ASN A 95 43.26 -34.65 16.24
CA ASN A 95 43.58 -33.52 17.15
C ASN A 95 43.56 -32.14 16.46
N ASP A 96 43.91 -32.04 15.17
CA ASP A 96 43.88 -30.76 14.44
C ASP A 96 42.45 -30.28 14.21
N LEU A 97 41.55 -31.19 13.80
CA LEU A 97 40.14 -30.87 13.57
C LEU A 97 39.40 -30.56 14.87
N ARG A 98 39.77 -31.20 15.99
CA ARG A 98 39.25 -30.85 17.32
C ARG A 98 39.65 -29.43 17.74
N PHE A 99 40.87 -28.99 17.42
CA PHE A 99 41.29 -27.61 17.69
C PHE A 99 40.46 -26.60 16.88
N LYS A 100 39.98 -27.01 15.71
CA LYS A 100 39.09 -26.25 14.83
C LYS A 100 37.60 -26.38 15.18
N GLY A 101 37.25 -27.09 16.25
CA GLY A 101 35.88 -27.15 16.77
C GLY A 101 35.14 -28.48 16.59
N ALA A 102 35.78 -29.53 16.04
CA ALA A 102 35.13 -30.84 15.90
C ALA A 102 34.66 -31.40 17.26
N SER A 103 33.42 -31.91 17.31
CA SER A 103 32.74 -32.33 18.54
C SER A 103 32.17 -33.75 18.43
N LEU A 104 31.94 -34.41 19.57
CA LEU A 104 31.28 -35.73 19.62
C LEU A 104 29.82 -35.72 19.11
N ARG A 105 29.27 -34.54 18.84
CA ARG A 105 27.95 -34.36 18.24
C ARG A 105 27.99 -34.37 16.70
N ASP A 106 29.17 -34.27 16.10
CA ASP A 106 29.32 -34.19 14.65
C ASP A 106 29.01 -35.55 14.01
N GLU A 107 28.00 -35.59 13.14
CA GLU A 107 27.57 -36.83 12.48
C GLU A 107 28.42 -37.16 11.25
N GLN A 108 28.45 -38.43 10.85
CA GLN A 108 29.23 -38.84 9.66
C GLN A 108 28.63 -38.29 8.36
N GLY A 109 27.32 -38.07 8.35
CA GLY A 109 26.57 -37.62 7.19
C GLY A 109 25.06 -37.63 7.41
N VAL A 110 24.30 -37.52 6.32
CA VAL A 110 22.83 -37.50 6.33
C VAL A 110 22.23 -38.46 5.30
N TYR A 111 21.15 -39.14 5.66
CA TYR A 111 20.22 -39.79 4.73
C TYR A 111 19.14 -38.79 4.34
N PHE A 112 19.08 -38.44 3.07
CA PHE A 112 18.07 -37.58 2.48
C PHE A 112 17.01 -38.43 1.78
N ALA A 113 15.73 -38.08 1.96
CA ALA A 113 14.61 -38.57 1.17
C ALA A 113 13.75 -37.39 0.68
N GLY A 114 13.57 -37.26 -0.64
CA GLY A 114 12.75 -36.23 -1.27
C GLY A 114 11.56 -36.84 -1.99
N TYR A 115 10.34 -36.54 -1.56
CA TYR A 115 9.10 -37.04 -2.15
C TYR A 115 8.47 -35.99 -3.07
N ALA A 116 7.99 -36.44 -4.23
CA ALA A 116 7.33 -35.61 -5.23
C ALA A 116 6.22 -36.38 -5.94
N ARG A 117 5.19 -35.66 -6.40
CA ARG A 117 4.12 -36.23 -7.22
C ARG A 117 4.56 -36.69 -8.61
N ARG A 118 5.71 -36.22 -9.10
CA ARG A 118 6.26 -36.56 -10.43
C ARG A 118 7.78 -36.67 -10.36
N ALA A 119 8.36 -37.70 -11.00
CA ALA A 119 9.81 -37.90 -11.04
C ALA A 119 10.57 -36.70 -11.63
N GLY A 120 10.03 -36.08 -12.69
CA GLY A 120 10.66 -34.93 -13.35
C GLY A 120 10.90 -33.71 -12.45
N ILE A 121 10.15 -33.58 -11.34
CA ILE A 121 10.41 -32.53 -10.34
C ILE A 121 11.76 -32.78 -9.65
N LEU A 122 12.02 -34.02 -9.24
CA LEU A 122 13.26 -34.42 -8.59
C LEU A 122 14.45 -34.28 -9.54
N GLU A 123 14.28 -34.71 -10.80
CA GLU A 123 15.30 -34.57 -11.86
C GLU A 123 15.64 -33.11 -12.12
N THR A 124 14.64 -32.24 -12.27
CA THR A 124 14.85 -30.80 -12.52
C THR A 124 15.63 -30.13 -11.38
N ILE A 125 15.29 -30.46 -10.13
CA ILE A 125 16.02 -29.94 -8.95
C ILE A 125 17.47 -30.42 -8.97
N MET A 126 17.70 -31.72 -9.24
CA MET A 126 19.05 -32.29 -9.32
C MET A 126 19.88 -31.67 -10.43
N ASP A 127 19.31 -31.50 -11.64
CA ASP A 127 20.01 -30.90 -12.78
C ASP A 127 20.46 -29.47 -12.48
N ARG A 128 19.64 -28.70 -11.74
CA ARG A 128 19.99 -27.35 -11.29
C ARG A 128 21.13 -27.36 -10.27
N GLN A 129 21.18 -28.36 -9.38
CA GLN A 129 22.24 -28.49 -8.38
C GLN A 129 23.57 -28.98 -8.97
N VAL A 130 23.51 -29.90 -9.94
CA VAL A 130 24.69 -30.41 -10.65
C VAL A 130 25.23 -29.32 -11.60
N GLY A 131 24.36 -28.67 -12.36
CA GLY A 131 24.74 -27.67 -13.36
C GLY A 131 25.17 -28.29 -14.69
N SER A 132 25.41 -27.42 -15.68
CA SER A 132 25.66 -27.83 -17.08
C SER A 132 27.14 -28.08 -17.42
N HIS A 133 28.07 -27.87 -16.48
CA HIS A 133 29.51 -27.92 -16.74
C HIS A 133 30.12 -29.17 -16.13
N GLU A 134 30.66 -30.06 -16.97
CA GLU A 134 31.31 -31.28 -16.51
C GLU A 134 32.47 -30.96 -15.55
N GLY A 135 32.54 -31.69 -14.43
CA GLY A 135 33.56 -31.48 -13.39
C GLY A 135 33.28 -30.32 -12.41
N HIS A 136 32.19 -29.58 -12.58
CA HIS A 136 31.81 -28.47 -11.70
C HIS A 136 30.38 -28.63 -11.18
N MET A 137 30.21 -28.67 -9.86
CA MET A 137 28.89 -28.59 -9.23
C MET A 137 28.42 -27.12 -9.16
N ALA A 138 27.20 -26.84 -9.59
CA ALA A 138 26.59 -25.53 -9.41
C ALA A 138 26.29 -25.23 -7.93
N ASP A 139 25.78 -26.23 -7.20
CA ASP A 139 25.53 -26.19 -5.76
C ASP A 139 26.84 -26.35 -4.98
N ARG A 140 27.24 -25.29 -4.27
CA ARG A 140 28.49 -25.32 -3.51
C ARG A 140 28.44 -26.31 -2.36
N LEU A 141 27.30 -26.55 -1.72
CA LEU A 141 27.21 -27.52 -0.62
C LEU A 141 27.55 -28.92 -1.14
N LEU A 142 27.07 -29.27 -2.34
CA LEU A 142 27.39 -30.55 -2.99
C LEU A 142 28.86 -30.70 -3.40
N SER A 143 29.66 -29.62 -3.39
CA SER A 143 31.12 -29.71 -3.52
C SER A 143 31.82 -30.11 -2.21
N THR A 144 31.13 -29.98 -1.07
CA THR A 144 31.64 -30.24 0.29
C THR A 144 31.09 -31.53 0.92
N VAL A 145 30.09 -32.15 0.27
CA VAL A 145 29.50 -33.42 0.70
C VAL A 145 29.60 -34.46 -0.41
N HIS A 146 29.73 -35.74 -0.06
CA HIS A 146 29.92 -36.83 -1.02
C HIS A 146 28.75 -37.81 -0.99
N SER A 147 28.07 -37.98 -2.12
CA SER A 147 27.03 -39.01 -2.31
C SER A 147 27.66 -40.40 -2.48
N ASN A 148 27.27 -41.40 -1.68
CA ASN A 148 27.88 -42.74 -1.76
C ASN A 148 26.88 -43.93 -1.78
N LEU A 149 25.58 -43.69 -1.63
CA LEU A 149 24.53 -44.70 -1.75
C LEU A 149 23.17 -44.01 -1.99
N GLY A 150 22.43 -44.36 -3.03
CA GLY A 150 21.09 -43.79 -3.27
C GLY A 150 20.41 -44.30 -4.53
N GLY A 151 19.19 -43.83 -4.76
CA GLY A 151 18.36 -44.15 -5.92
C GLY A 151 17.03 -43.39 -5.95
N VAL A 152 16.35 -43.43 -7.09
CA VAL A 152 14.98 -42.94 -7.26
C VAL A 152 14.03 -44.13 -7.27
N TYR A 153 12.94 -44.04 -6.52
CA TYR A 153 11.96 -45.11 -6.35
C TYR A 153 10.55 -44.60 -6.63
N PHE A 154 9.71 -45.47 -7.19
CA PHE A 154 8.27 -45.27 -7.29
C PHE A 154 7.58 -45.95 -6.11
N VAL A 155 6.70 -45.22 -5.41
CA VAL A 155 5.94 -45.67 -4.25
C VAL A 155 4.47 -45.83 -4.69
N PRO A 156 4.02 -47.05 -5.01
CA PRO A 156 2.65 -47.28 -5.49
C PRO A 156 1.63 -47.12 -4.36
N SER A 157 0.44 -46.63 -4.68
CA SER A 157 -0.69 -46.59 -3.75
C SER A 157 -1.24 -47.98 -3.43
N ALA A 158 -1.99 -48.11 -2.32
CA ALA A 158 -2.68 -49.36 -1.97
C ALA A 158 -3.59 -49.82 -3.13
N THR A 159 -4.30 -48.89 -3.77
CA THR A 159 -5.15 -49.14 -4.94
C THR A 159 -4.34 -49.73 -6.11
N VAL A 160 -3.17 -49.15 -6.42
CA VAL A 160 -2.28 -49.65 -7.49
C VAL A 160 -1.75 -51.06 -7.18
N LEU A 161 -1.49 -51.34 -5.90
CA LEU A 161 -1.07 -52.67 -5.44
C LEU A 161 -2.21 -53.69 -5.34
N GLY A 162 -3.47 -53.28 -5.52
CA GLY A 162 -4.64 -54.12 -5.30
C GLY A 162 -4.82 -54.54 -3.84
N LEU A 163 -4.38 -53.69 -2.91
CA LEU A 163 -4.53 -53.88 -1.47
C LEU A 163 -5.79 -53.16 -0.98
N ASP A 164 -6.48 -53.75 0.00
CA ASP A 164 -7.56 -53.07 0.71
C ASP A 164 -6.99 -51.85 1.45
N LEU A 165 -7.70 -50.72 1.38
CA LEU A 165 -7.35 -49.54 2.17
C LEU A 165 -7.51 -49.90 3.65
N PRO A 166 -6.50 -49.64 4.50
CA PRO A 166 -6.66 -49.83 5.94
C PRO A 166 -7.79 -48.92 6.44
N ASP A 167 -8.59 -49.43 7.38
CA ASP A 167 -9.46 -48.60 8.21
C ASP A 167 -8.50 -47.74 9.04
N LEU A 168 -8.34 -46.47 8.65
CA LEU A 168 -7.54 -45.53 9.42
C LEU A 168 -8.40 -45.14 10.62
N ASP A 169 -7.92 -45.47 11.82
CA ASP A 169 -8.49 -44.95 13.06
C ASP A 169 -8.59 -43.41 12.97
N ASP A 170 -9.51 -42.82 13.73
CA ASP A 170 -9.70 -41.36 13.76
C ASP A 170 -8.33 -40.69 13.92
N LEU A 171 -8.04 -39.66 13.11
CA LEU A 171 -6.70 -39.05 13.08
C LEU A 171 -6.31 -38.47 14.45
N ASP A 172 -7.31 -38.19 15.29
CA ASP A 172 -7.19 -37.75 16.69
C ASP A 172 -6.72 -38.88 17.65
N GLU A 173 -6.81 -40.15 17.26
CA GLU A 173 -6.38 -41.31 18.06
C GLU A 173 -4.95 -41.78 17.71
N VAL A 174 -4.39 -41.30 16.59
CA VAL A 174 -3.03 -41.63 16.16
C VAL A 174 -2.04 -40.72 16.90
N GLY A 175 -1.28 -41.30 17.84
CA GLY A 175 -0.19 -40.60 18.54
C GLY A 175 0.98 -40.28 17.61
N TRP A 176 0.85 -39.24 16.78
CA TRP A 176 1.88 -38.82 15.82
C TRP A 176 3.22 -38.48 16.49
N ASP A 177 3.17 -38.05 17.76
CA ASP A 177 4.35 -37.74 18.59
C ASP A 177 5.23 -38.97 18.89
N ASP A 178 4.73 -40.19 18.73
CA ASP A 178 5.42 -41.43 19.11
C ASP A 178 6.37 -42.00 18.03
N PHE A 179 6.59 -41.30 16.90
CA PHE A 179 7.48 -41.80 15.84
C PHE A 179 8.95 -41.85 16.32
N PRO A 180 9.58 -43.03 16.46
CA PRO A 180 10.86 -43.16 17.16
C PRO A 180 12.00 -42.41 16.46
N GLY A 181 12.68 -41.52 17.19
CA GLY A 181 13.86 -40.79 16.70
C GLY A 181 13.54 -39.52 15.89
N MET A 182 12.25 -39.16 15.74
CA MET A 182 11.83 -37.90 15.16
C MET A 182 11.48 -36.91 16.27
N ASP A 183 12.22 -35.81 16.34
CA ASP A 183 11.88 -34.67 17.21
C ASP A 183 10.90 -33.78 16.44
N TRP A 184 9.60 -34.05 16.60
CA TRP A 184 8.53 -33.36 15.87
C TRP A 184 8.50 -31.85 16.13
N SER A 185 9.04 -31.38 17.26
CA SER A 185 9.20 -29.95 17.54
C SER A 185 10.06 -29.21 16.51
N ARG A 186 10.91 -29.93 15.76
CA ARG A 186 11.73 -29.36 14.67
C ARG A 186 10.99 -29.18 13.34
N LEU A 187 9.89 -29.91 13.13
CA LEU A 187 9.00 -29.75 11.96
C LEU A 187 7.94 -28.65 12.20
N ASP A 188 7.72 -28.27 13.46
CA ASP A 188 6.57 -27.50 13.95
C ASP A 188 6.83 -25.98 14.12
N ARG A 189 8.07 -25.51 13.97
CA ARG A 189 8.48 -24.14 14.37
C ARG A 189 7.78 -22.97 13.64
N HIS A 190 6.99 -23.25 12.60
CA HIS A 190 6.23 -22.26 11.84
C HIS A 190 4.71 -22.37 12.05
N PHE A 191 4.20 -23.37 12.77
CA PHE A 191 2.77 -23.68 12.88
C PHE A 191 2.18 -23.48 14.29
N THR A 192 2.99 -23.08 15.26
CA THR A 192 2.57 -22.92 16.66
C THR A 192 2.83 -21.52 17.23
N GLU A 193 3.58 -20.68 16.54
CA GLU A 193 3.91 -19.31 16.98
C GLU A 193 2.95 -18.30 16.33
N ARG A 194 1.97 -17.81 17.10
CA ARG A 194 1.03 -16.74 16.73
C ARG A 194 0.66 -15.86 17.92
N SER A 195 -0.13 -14.82 17.67
CA SER A 195 -0.63 -13.92 18.72
C SER A 195 -1.48 -14.66 19.75
N THR A 196 -1.38 -14.21 21.00
CA THR A 196 -2.19 -14.74 22.11
C THR A 196 -3.68 -14.44 22.00
N ASN A 197 -4.09 -13.46 21.17
CA ASN A 197 -5.50 -13.18 20.91
C ASN A 197 -6.19 -14.19 19.98
N GLY A 198 -5.43 -15.11 19.39
CA GLY A 198 -5.92 -16.12 18.45
C GLY A 198 -6.19 -15.61 17.04
N LEU A 199 -6.53 -14.34 16.84
CA LEU A 199 -6.91 -13.77 15.54
C LEU A 199 -5.73 -13.37 14.65
N MET A 200 -4.60 -12.97 15.24
CA MET A 200 -3.42 -12.52 14.50
C MET A 200 -2.39 -13.64 14.30
N PHE A 201 -2.02 -13.85 13.05
CA PHE A 201 -0.99 -14.81 12.64
C PHE A 201 0.30 -14.06 12.27
N TYR A 202 1.45 -14.66 12.54
CA TYR A 202 2.74 -14.07 12.16
C TYR A 202 3.17 -14.48 10.75
N ASN A 203 2.90 -15.73 10.36
CA ASN A 203 3.27 -16.24 9.05
C ASN A 203 2.11 -16.92 8.32
N HIS A 204 2.21 -16.93 6.99
CA HIS A 204 1.19 -17.50 6.12
C HIS A 204 1.02 -19.03 6.26
N ARG A 205 2.06 -19.77 6.69
CA ARG A 205 1.99 -21.23 6.82
C ARG A 205 1.11 -21.63 7.99
N ASP A 206 1.26 -20.91 9.09
CA ASP A 206 0.43 -21.08 10.27
C ASP A 206 -1.04 -20.76 9.99
N TRP A 207 -1.27 -19.61 9.34
CA TRP A 207 -2.61 -19.21 8.90
C TRP A 207 -3.24 -20.26 7.99
N LEU A 208 -2.51 -20.75 6.98
CA LEU A 208 -3.01 -21.78 6.05
C LEU A 208 -3.34 -23.08 6.79
N TYR A 209 -2.50 -23.49 7.74
CA TYR A 209 -2.74 -24.66 8.56
C TYR A 209 -4.05 -24.50 9.33
N GLN A 210 -4.16 -23.46 10.17
CA GLN A 210 -5.35 -23.22 11.00
C GLN A 210 -6.63 -23.12 10.17
N MET A 211 -6.63 -22.34 9.09
CA MET A 211 -7.83 -22.14 8.28
C MET A 211 -8.23 -23.41 7.51
N SER A 212 -7.29 -24.34 7.29
CA SER A 212 -7.57 -25.62 6.62
C SER A 212 -8.00 -26.74 7.56
N THR A 213 -7.67 -26.67 8.84
CA THR A 213 -7.92 -27.72 9.85
C THR A 213 -8.97 -27.35 10.89
N ALA A 214 -9.36 -26.07 11.03
CA ALA A 214 -10.34 -25.61 12.00
C ALA A 214 -11.69 -26.35 11.89
N ALA A 215 -12.16 -26.86 13.03
CA ALA A 215 -13.42 -27.60 13.19
C ALA A 215 -14.13 -27.17 14.48
N GLY A 216 -15.42 -27.48 14.62
CA GLY A 216 -16.20 -27.13 15.81
C GLY A 216 -16.17 -25.64 16.14
N GLU A 217 -15.95 -25.29 17.40
CA GLU A 217 -15.92 -23.91 17.90
C GLU A 217 -14.84 -23.05 17.21
N ASP A 218 -13.70 -23.64 16.84
CA ASP A 218 -12.64 -22.93 16.10
C ASP A 218 -13.14 -22.48 14.73
N ARG A 219 -13.93 -23.31 14.04
CA ARG A 219 -14.49 -22.94 12.73
C ARG A 219 -15.42 -21.74 12.84
N ASP A 220 -16.24 -21.68 13.88
CA ASP A 220 -17.16 -20.56 14.14
C ASP A 220 -16.41 -19.29 14.56
N HIS A 221 -15.28 -19.44 15.26
CA HIS A 221 -14.41 -18.33 15.65
C HIS A 221 -13.62 -17.74 14.47
N TYR A 222 -12.92 -18.59 13.71
CA TYR A 222 -12.05 -18.17 12.61
C TYR A 222 -12.81 -17.82 11.33
N LEU A 223 -13.98 -18.42 11.10
CA LEU A 223 -14.74 -18.34 9.84
C LEU A 223 -13.84 -18.65 8.63
N PRO A 224 -13.23 -19.85 8.55
CA PRO A 224 -12.25 -20.16 7.53
C PRO A 224 -12.84 -19.97 6.12
N PRO A 225 -12.05 -19.44 5.16
CA PRO A 225 -12.48 -19.35 3.77
C PRO A 225 -12.82 -20.71 3.17
N THR A 226 -13.51 -20.70 2.03
CA THR A 226 -13.83 -21.93 1.31
C THR A 226 -12.54 -22.62 0.84
N LYS A 227 -12.62 -23.93 0.55
CA LYS A 227 -11.48 -24.69 0.00
C LYS A 227 -10.94 -24.09 -1.31
N ARG A 228 -11.79 -23.45 -2.10
CA ARG A 228 -11.40 -22.69 -3.31
C ARG A 228 -10.51 -21.52 -2.93
N VAL A 229 -10.99 -20.63 -2.06
CA VAL A 229 -10.23 -19.45 -1.62
C VAL A 229 -8.90 -19.86 -0.97
N LEU A 230 -8.90 -20.87 -0.09
CA LEU A 230 -7.66 -21.37 0.53
C LEU A 230 -6.62 -21.85 -0.49
N ARG A 231 -7.06 -22.46 -1.60
CA ARG A 231 -6.15 -22.88 -2.69
C ARG A 231 -5.59 -21.67 -3.45
N LEU A 232 -6.42 -20.67 -3.75
CA LEU A 232 -6.00 -19.45 -4.45
C LEU A 232 -5.02 -18.63 -3.59
N VAL A 233 -5.32 -18.45 -2.31
CA VAL A 233 -4.43 -17.78 -1.34
C VAL A 233 -3.11 -18.55 -1.19
N ALA A 234 -3.15 -19.88 -1.11
CA ALA A 234 -1.93 -20.69 -1.03
C ALA A 234 -1.03 -20.54 -2.28
N ALA A 235 -1.63 -20.40 -3.47
CA ALA A 235 -0.89 -20.11 -4.69
C ALA A 235 -0.21 -18.73 -4.62
N ALA A 236 -0.94 -17.69 -4.18
CA ALA A 236 -0.37 -16.35 -3.97
C ALA A 236 0.79 -16.36 -2.97
N PHE A 237 0.62 -16.97 -1.79
CA PHE A 237 1.68 -17.07 -0.78
C PHE A 237 2.90 -17.83 -1.27
N SER A 238 2.70 -18.88 -2.08
CA SER A 238 3.83 -19.58 -2.69
C SER A 238 4.69 -18.65 -3.53
N ARG A 239 4.06 -17.73 -4.27
CA ARG A 239 4.76 -16.73 -5.06
C ARG A 239 5.46 -15.70 -4.21
N TRP A 240 4.79 -15.18 -3.19
CA TRP A 240 5.39 -14.21 -2.27
C TRP A 240 6.66 -14.81 -1.65
N GLN A 241 6.60 -16.07 -1.21
CA GLN A 241 7.75 -16.75 -0.64
C GLN A 241 8.91 -16.89 -1.63
N ASP A 242 8.62 -17.05 -2.92
CA ASP A 242 9.63 -17.16 -3.96
C ASP A 242 10.36 -15.83 -4.23
N ASN A 243 9.77 -14.68 -3.87
CA ASN A 243 10.40 -13.37 -4.00
C ASN A 243 11.67 -13.24 -3.14
N TRP A 244 11.85 -14.09 -2.12
CA TRP A 244 13.11 -14.14 -1.38
C TRP A 244 14.29 -14.67 -2.20
N TYR A 245 14.02 -15.42 -3.26
CA TYR A 245 15.03 -16.21 -3.97
C TYR A 245 15.22 -15.80 -5.43
N PHE A 246 14.14 -15.37 -6.09
CA PHE A 246 14.10 -15.04 -7.51
C PHE A 246 13.74 -13.57 -7.74
N ASP A 247 14.46 -12.98 -8.68
CA ASP A 247 14.12 -11.69 -9.26
C ASP A 247 12.92 -11.85 -10.23
N ARG A 248 11.91 -10.99 -10.07
CA ARG A 248 10.65 -11.01 -10.83
C ARG A 248 10.38 -9.68 -11.53
N VAL A 249 11.40 -8.84 -11.73
CA VAL A 249 11.27 -7.56 -12.46
C VAL A 249 10.69 -7.80 -13.85
N GLN A 250 9.61 -7.09 -14.14
CA GLN A 250 8.85 -7.15 -15.40
C GLN A 250 9.62 -6.45 -16.53
N GLN A 251 9.43 -6.89 -17.78
CA GLN A 251 9.99 -6.21 -18.94
C GLN A 251 9.28 -4.89 -19.25
N GLU A 252 10.04 -3.90 -19.72
CA GLU A 252 9.47 -2.67 -20.25
C GLU A 252 8.61 -2.95 -21.50
N PRO A 253 7.43 -2.30 -21.62
CA PRO A 253 6.65 -2.37 -22.84
C PRO A 253 7.36 -1.63 -23.98
N GLU A 254 7.10 -2.05 -25.20
CA GLU A 254 7.60 -1.38 -26.40
C GLU A 254 6.85 -0.07 -26.66
N HIS A 255 7.40 0.78 -27.53
CA HIS A 255 6.73 2.01 -27.96
C HIS A 255 5.46 1.72 -28.80
N LEU A 256 4.44 2.57 -28.73
CA LEU A 256 3.14 2.41 -29.43
C LEU A 256 3.29 2.05 -30.92
N SER A 257 4.26 2.67 -31.61
CA SER A 257 4.52 2.42 -33.04
C SER A 257 4.87 0.96 -33.35
N TYR A 258 5.53 0.25 -32.43
CA TYR A 258 5.83 -1.17 -32.58
C TYR A 258 4.54 -1.99 -32.64
N TYR A 259 3.64 -1.78 -31.66
CA TYR A 259 2.37 -2.49 -31.58
C TYR A 259 1.44 -2.13 -32.74
N LEU A 260 1.38 -0.86 -33.15
CA LEU A 260 0.63 -0.44 -34.33
C LEU A 260 1.13 -1.12 -35.60
N THR A 261 2.45 -1.21 -35.78
CA THR A 261 3.05 -1.87 -36.95
C THR A 261 2.72 -3.36 -36.98
N ARG A 262 2.76 -4.01 -35.81
CA ARG A 262 2.45 -5.43 -35.66
C ARG A 262 0.99 -5.74 -36.03
N GLU A 263 0.05 -4.92 -35.56
CA GLU A 263 -1.39 -5.17 -35.68
C GLU A 263 -2.02 -4.62 -36.98
N LEU A 264 -1.60 -3.42 -37.41
CA LEU A 264 -2.23 -2.66 -38.50
C LEU A 264 -1.30 -2.44 -39.70
N GLY A 265 0.00 -2.73 -39.57
CA GLY A 265 1.01 -2.46 -40.58
C GLY A 265 1.65 -1.07 -40.48
N ALA A 266 2.80 -0.90 -41.12
CA ALA A 266 3.64 0.29 -40.97
C ALA A 266 2.96 1.60 -41.45
N GLU A 267 2.17 1.56 -42.53
CA GLU A 267 1.51 2.75 -43.07
C GLU A 267 0.46 3.31 -42.09
N ALA A 268 -0.37 2.45 -41.50
CA ALA A 268 -1.33 2.84 -40.48
C ALA A 268 -0.64 3.32 -39.20
N ALA A 269 0.49 2.70 -38.82
CA ALA A 269 1.29 3.12 -37.68
C ALA A 269 1.83 4.55 -37.86
N GLU A 270 2.36 4.88 -39.05
CA GLU A 270 2.81 6.24 -39.37
C GLU A 270 1.65 7.25 -39.33
N GLU A 271 0.48 6.89 -39.86
CA GLU A 271 -0.70 7.76 -39.85
C GLU A 271 -1.16 8.05 -38.42
N ILE A 272 -1.31 7.02 -37.59
CA ILE A 272 -1.77 7.15 -36.19
C ILE A 272 -0.74 7.91 -35.35
N MET A 273 0.56 7.64 -35.54
CA MET A 273 1.60 8.39 -34.84
C MET A 273 1.61 9.87 -35.23
N ALA A 274 1.10 10.25 -36.40
CA ALA A 274 0.95 11.66 -36.79
C ALA A 274 -0.27 12.37 -36.18
N ARG A 275 -1.20 11.64 -35.54
CA ARG A 275 -2.42 12.19 -34.91
C ARG A 275 -2.11 12.90 -33.59
N PRO A 276 -3.00 13.76 -33.07
CA PRO A 276 -2.84 14.39 -31.76
C PRO A 276 -2.68 13.40 -30.60
N VAL A 277 -2.06 13.83 -29.50
CA VAL A 277 -1.80 13.02 -28.30
C VAL A 277 -3.07 12.31 -27.78
N MET A 278 -4.22 12.99 -27.77
CA MET A 278 -5.49 12.42 -27.34
C MET A 278 -5.87 11.14 -28.10
N GLU A 279 -5.79 11.18 -29.43
CA GLU A 279 -6.12 10.02 -30.27
C GLU A 279 -5.07 8.91 -30.14
N ARG A 280 -3.77 9.26 -30.06
CA ARG A 280 -2.69 8.30 -29.81
C ARG A 280 -2.89 7.58 -28.48
N MET A 281 -3.28 8.30 -27.42
CA MET A 281 -3.59 7.71 -26.13
C MET A 281 -4.80 6.76 -26.21
N GLY A 282 -5.85 7.10 -26.97
CA GLY A 282 -6.95 6.19 -27.26
C GLY A 282 -6.48 4.86 -27.90
N TRP A 283 -5.58 4.95 -28.89
CA TRP A 283 -4.95 3.77 -29.51
C TRP A 283 -4.06 2.99 -28.54
N THR A 284 -3.29 3.69 -27.70
CA THR A 284 -2.46 3.08 -26.64
C THR A 284 -3.32 2.24 -25.70
N VAL A 285 -4.44 2.78 -25.22
CA VAL A 285 -5.36 2.03 -24.35
C VAL A 285 -5.98 0.85 -25.10
N ARG A 286 -6.44 1.06 -26.35
CA ARG A 286 -7.07 0.02 -27.16
C ARG A 286 -6.17 -1.20 -27.39
N LEU A 287 -4.92 -0.96 -27.77
CA LEU A 287 -3.93 -2.01 -28.03
C LEU A 287 -3.34 -2.57 -26.74
N GLY A 288 -3.00 -1.69 -25.79
CA GLY A 288 -2.46 -2.06 -24.49
C GLY A 288 -3.33 -3.09 -23.78
N LEU A 289 -4.61 -2.75 -23.56
CA LEU A 289 -5.55 -3.63 -22.86
C LEU A 289 -5.93 -4.87 -23.67
N GLY A 290 -6.08 -4.74 -24.99
CA GLY A 290 -6.63 -5.78 -25.84
C GLY A 290 -5.63 -6.78 -26.43
N SER A 291 -4.35 -6.41 -26.58
CA SER A 291 -3.36 -7.26 -27.29
C SER A 291 -1.93 -7.20 -26.74
N VAL A 292 -1.65 -6.38 -25.71
CA VAL A 292 -0.34 -6.33 -25.04
C VAL A 292 -0.44 -6.95 -23.65
N PHE A 293 -1.16 -6.30 -22.72
CA PHE A 293 -1.29 -6.75 -21.34
C PHE A 293 -2.10 -8.05 -21.21
N ALA A 294 -3.04 -8.30 -22.13
CA ALA A 294 -3.78 -9.56 -22.24
C ALA A 294 -3.23 -10.45 -23.36
N SER A 295 -1.93 -10.79 -23.29
CA SER A 295 -1.27 -11.62 -24.31
C SER A 295 -0.27 -12.62 -23.73
N GLU A 296 -0.02 -13.71 -24.45
CA GLU A 296 1.05 -14.68 -24.12
C GLU A 296 2.46 -14.13 -24.39
N GLU A 297 2.57 -13.02 -25.14
CA GLU A 297 3.86 -12.42 -25.45
C GLU A 297 4.38 -11.57 -24.28
N TYR A 298 3.53 -10.75 -23.67
CA TYR A 298 3.94 -9.81 -22.61
C TYR A 298 3.27 -10.13 -21.27
N GLY A 299 1.97 -10.38 -21.26
CA GLY A 299 1.19 -10.59 -20.04
C GLY A 299 1.39 -11.94 -19.35
N PHE A 300 2.17 -12.85 -19.93
CA PHE A 300 2.33 -14.20 -19.40
C PHE A 300 2.89 -14.22 -17.98
N ARG A 301 2.54 -15.28 -17.26
CA ARG A 301 3.00 -15.54 -15.90
C ARG A 301 4.33 -16.30 -15.91
N GLY A 302 5.31 -15.83 -15.14
CA GLY A 302 6.60 -16.51 -14.96
C GLY A 302 7.72 -15.96 -15.82
N ARG A 303 8.66 -16.82 -16.23
CA ARG A 303 9.84 -16.44 -17.01
C ARG A 303 10.14 -17.39 -18.15
N ARG A 304 10.69 -16.85 -19.24
CA ARG A 304 11.15 -17.62 -20.42
C ARG A 304 12.51 -17.14 -20.88
N ARG A 305 13.12 -17.86 -21.82
CA ARG A 305 14.34 -17.38 -22.50
C ARG A 305 13.99 -16.61 -23.76
N ASP A 306 14.59 -15.44 -23.94
CA ASP A 306 14.54 -14.69 -25.20
C ASP A 306 15.38 -15.36 -26.30
N ALA A 307 15.44 -14.75 -27.48
CA ALA A 307 16.17 -15.29 -28.63
C ALA A 307 17.69 -15.34 -28.38
N GLU A 308 18.19 -14.50 -27.50
CA GLU A 308 19.58 -14.39 -27.06
C GLU A 308 19.92 -15.35 -25.91
N GLY A 309 18.91 -16.00 -25.33
CA GLY A 309 19.04 -16.96 -24.24
C GLY A 309 18.99 -16.35 -22.83
N ASN A 310 18.71 -15.05 -22.69
CA ASN A 310 18.53 -14.38 -21.41
C ASN A 310 17.15 -14.69 -20.81
N TRP A 311 17.06 -14.67 -19.48
CA TRP A 311 15.76 -14.82 -18.81
C TRP A 311 14.97 -13.52 -18.85
N VAL A 312 13.70 -13.62 -19.19
CA VAL A 312 12.75 -12.51 -19.23
C VAL A 312 11.49 -12.88 -18.46
N ASN A 313 10.96 -11.94 -17.66
CA ASN A 313 9.72 -12.12 -16.92
C ASN A 313 8.57 -11.45 -17.66
N GLY A 314 7.41 -12.11 -17.72
CA GLY A 314 6.19 -11.47 -18.18
C GLY A 314 5.56 -10.60 -17.09
N ALA A 315 4.56 -9.81 -17.46
CA ALA A 315 3.91 -8.85 -16.56
C ALA A 315 2.97 -9.49 -15.52
N ASP A 316 2.74 -10.81 -15.59
CA ASP A 316 1.78 -11.54 -14.75
C ASP A 316 0.32 -11.03 -14.85
N THR A 317 -0.03 -10.39 -15.97
CA THR A 317 -1.35 -9.76 -16.21
C THR A 317 -2.32 -10.64 -17.01
N TYR A 318 -1.85 -11.77 -17.57
CA TYR A 318 -2.63 -12.66 -18.44
C TYR A 318 -2.42 -14.15 -18.06
N HIS A 319 -3.14 -14.59 -17.03
CA HIS A 319 -3.19 -15.97 -16.57
C HIS A 319 -4.53 -16.26 -15.89
N ILE A 320 -4.91 -17.54 -15.80
CA ILE A 320 -6.09 -18.00 -15.04
C ILE A 320 -5.70 -19.23 -14.22
N GLU A 321 -5.86 -19.14 -12.90
CA GLU A 321 -5.88 -20.34 -12.07
C GLU A 321 -7.25 -21.03 -12.23
N PRO A 322 -7.35 -22.34 -12.52
CA PRO A 322 -8.62 -22.96 -12.93
C PRO A 322 -9.80 -22.87 -11.95
N LEU A 323 -9.54 -22.50 -10.69
CA LEU A 323 -10.55 -22.33 -9.64
C LEU A 323 -10.93 -20.87 -9.39
N GLU A 324 -10.33 -19.91 -10.11
CA GLU A 324 -10.68 -18.49 -9.98
C GLU A 324 -12.13 -18.25 -10.38
N LEU A 325 -12.86 -17.55 -9.50
CA LEU A 325 -14.16 -16.99 -9.83
C LEU A 325 -14.05 -15.63 -10.50
N ILE A 326 -13.04 -14.84 -10.15
CA ILE A 326 -12.79 -13.52 -10.74
C ILE A 326 -11.43 -13.58 -11.44
N VAL A 327 -11.41 -13.26 -12.74
CA VAL A 327 -10.22 -13.34 -13.60
C VAL A 327 -9.75 -11.95 -14.05
N GLY A 328 -8.49 -11.85 -14.47
CA GLY A 328 -7.78 -10.59 -14.71
C GLY A 328 -6.50 -10.51 -13.87
N GLY A 329 -5.59 -9.59 -14.18
CA GLY A 329 -4.35 -9.41 -13.42
C GLY A 329 -4.10 -7.94 -13.11
N MET A 330 -3.75 -7.63 -11.86
CA MET A 330 -3.24 -6.31 -11.50
C MET A 330 -1.81 -6.15 -12.04
N PRO A 331 -1.41 -4.97 -12.53
CA PRO A 331 -0.02 -4.72 -12.92
C PRO A 331 0.93 -4.82 -11.72
N THR A 332 2.21 -5.02 -12.03
CA THR A 332 3.30 -4.72 -11.09
C THR A 332 3.43 -3.20 -11.00
N LEU A 333 2.66 -2.59 -10.11
CA LEU A 333 2.65 -1.15 -9.85
C LEU A 333 2.80 -0.94 -8.35
N GLY A 334 3.69 -0.05 -7.92
CA GLY A 334 3.74 0.35 -6.52
C GLY A 334 4.04 1.83 -6.46
N LEU A 335 3.44 2.60 -5.54
CA LEU A 335 3.77 4.02 -5.40
C LEU A 335 5.28 4.22 -5.20
N GLY A 336 5.94 3.33 -4.47
CA GLY A 336 7.40 3.30 -4.33
C GLY A 336 8.15 2.73 -5.54
N GLN A 337 7.55 1.83 -6.32
CA GLN A 337 8.22 1.18 -7.46
C GLN A 337 8.13 1.98 -8.76
N GLY A 338 7.02 2.66 -9.03
CA GLY A 338 6.75 3.27 -10.33
C GLY A 338 5.66 2.57 -11.14
N LYS A 339 5.56 2.91 -12.43
CA LYS A 339 4.54 2.40 -13.37
C LYS A 339 5.19 1.92 -14.66
N TYR A 340 4.67 0.82 -15.20
CA TYR A 340 4.93 0.39 -16.56
C TYR A 340 3.80 0.88 -17.46
N VAL A 341 4.09 1.78 -18.40
CA VAL A 341 3.13 2.28 -19.39
C VAL A 341 3.74 2.27 -20.79
N ILE A 342 2.90 2.13 -21.80
CA ILE A 342 3.34 2.20 -23.21
C ILE A 342 3.67 3.65 -23.55
N ASP A 343 4.90 3.90 -24.01
CA ASP A 343 5.29 5.22 -24.54
C ASP A 343 4.63 5.46 -25.92
N TYR A 344 4.01 6.62 -26.08
CA TYR A 344 3.38 7.09 -27.31
C TYR A 344 3.86 8.49 -27.72
N THR A 345 4.96 8.96 -27.10
CA THR A 345 5.55 10.26 -27.38
C THR A 345 6.44 10.22 -28.61
N ARG A 346 6.34 11.26 -29.42
CA ARG A 346 7.24 11.45 -30.55
C ARG A 346 8.53 12.11 -30.10
N ASP A 347 9.62 11.87 -30.83
CA ASP A 347 10.92 12.46 -30.50
C ASP A 347 10.92 14.00 -30.48
N ASP A 348 10.05 14.65 -31.28
CA ASP A 348 9.89 16.12 -31.30
C ASP A 348 9.13 16.67 -30.07
N GLU A 349 8.44 15.82 -29.31
CA GLU A 349 7.67 16.20 -28.12
C GLU A 349 8.48 16.02 -26.83
N LYS A 350 9.42 15.07 -26.80
CA LYS A 350 10.20 14.69 -25.60
C LYS A 350 10.85 15.88 -24.90
N LEU A 351 11.42 16.83 -25.65
CA LEU A 351 12.06 18.00 -25.05
C LEU A 351 11.05 18.95 -24.38
N ALA A 352 9.89 19.17 -25.00
CA ALA A 352 8.84 20.02 -24.43
C ALA A 352 8.19 19.39 -23.20
N ASN A 353 8.05 18.06 -23.21
CA ASN A 353 7.57 17.26 -22.10
C ASN A 353 8.55 17.31 -20.92
N PHE A 354 9.85 17.16 -21.20
CA PHE A 354 10.92 17.32 -20.20
C PHE A 354 10.90 18.69 -19.52
N PHE A 355 10.71 19.79 -20.26
CA PHE A 355 10.61 21.13 -19.65
C PHE A 355 9.37 21.32 -18.75
N GLN A 356 8.34 20.50 -18.94
CA GLN A 356 7.16 20.46 -18.09
C GLN A 356 7.30 19.43 -16.95
N ASN A 357 8.37 18.63 -16.94
CA ASN A 357 8.55 17.44 -16.11
C ASN A 357 7.38 16.44 -16.26
N LEU A 358 6.84 16.29 -17.46
CA LEU A 358 5.75 15.37 -17.75
C LEU A 358 6.17 14.32 -18.78
N GLY A 359 5.46 13.20 -18.81
CA GLY A 359 5.62 12.10 -19.75
C GLY A 359 4.36 11.21 -19.78
N PRO A 360 4.38 10.11 -20.56
CA PRO A 360 3.24 9.20 -20.69
C PRO A 360 2.72 8.65 -19.36
N ALA A 361 3.62 8.44 -18.40
CA ALA A 361 3.33 7.89 -17.08
C ALA A 361 2.92 8.95 -16.04
N SER A 362 2.83 10.22 -16.43
CA SER A 362 2.46 11.30 -15.49
C SER A 362 1.00 11.30 -15.09
N GLY A 363 0.14 10.50 -15.73
CA GLY A 363 -1.22 10.28 -15.25
C GLY A 363 -1.17 9.86 -13.78
N VAL A 364 -1.85 10.58 -12.91
CA VAL A 364 -1.78 10.36 -11.46
C VAL A 364 -2.81 9.30 -11.04
N GLY A 365 -3.96 9.25 -11.70
CA GLY A 365 -5.15 8.63 -11.13
C GLY A 365 -5.51 9.39 -9.86
N HIS A 366 -5.62 8.70 -8.74
CA HIS A 366 -5.89 9.28 -7.42
C HIS A 366 -7.28 9.94 -7.32
N VAL A 367 -8.30 9.17 -7.71
CA VAL A 367 -9.72 9.56 -7.67
C VAL A 367 -10.57 8.29 -7.50
N VAL A 368 -11.77 8.46 -6.94
CA VAL A 368 -12.76 7.38 -6.88
C VAL A 368 -13.67 7.45 -8.11
N PRO A 369 -13.61 6.49 -9.05
CA PRO A 369 -14.49 6.48 -10.23
C PRO A 369 -15.95 6.20 -9.88
N GLY A 370 -16.89 6.80 -10.62
CA GLY A 370 -18.33 6.53 -10.50
C GLY A 370 -18.76 5.22 -11.18
N TYR A 371 -18.43 4.07 -10.57
CA TYR A 371 -18.72 2.74 -11.14
C TYR A 371 -20.22 2.40 -11.24
N GLU A 372 -21.11 3.18 -10.64
CA GLU A 372 -22.56 3.05 -10.81
C GLU A 372 -22.96 3.16 -12.29
N LYS A 373 -22.27 4.03 -13.05
CA LYS A 373 -22.49 4.21 -14.49
C LYS A 373 -22.11 2.95 -15.26
N LEU A 374 -20.99 2.31 -14.89
CA LEU A 374 -20.50 1.05 -15.45
C LEU A 374 -21.49 -0.10 -15.21
N LEU A 375 -21.92 -0.28 -13.96
CA LEU A 375 -22.83 -1.37 -13.57
C LEU A 375 -24.21 -1.24 -14.20
N ARG A 376 -24.68 0.01 -14.44
CA ARG A 376 -26.00 0.25 -15.05
C ARG A 376 -26.01 0.06 -16.57
N ARG A 377 -24.97 0.54 -17.25
CA ARG A 377 -24.94 0.60 -18.72
C ARG A 377 -24.21 -0.58 -19.37
N GLY A 378 -23.29 -1.24 -18.65
CA GLY A 378 -22.36 -2.20 -19.25
C GLY A 378 -21.40 -1.54 -20.25
N LEU A 379 -20.43 -2.29 -20.76
CA LEU A 379 -19.42 -1.74 -21.69
C LEU A 379 -20.02 -1.36 -23.05
N GLY A 380 -20.97 -2.15 -23.56
CA GLY A 380 -21.65 -1.88 -24.83
C GLY A 380 -22.50 -0.63 -24.78
N GLY A 381 -23.30 -0.47 -23.70
CA GLY A 381 -24.13 0.72 -23.52
C GLY A 381 -23.30 2.01 -23.39
N LEU A 382 -22.15 1.96 -22.71
CA LEU A 382 -21.21 3.09 -22.64
C LEU A 382 -20.60 3.42 -24.00
N ALA A 383 -20.19 2.39 -24.77
CA ALA A 383 -19.61 2.58 -26.10
C ALA A 383 -20.63 3.20 -27.08
N GLU A 384 -21.90 2.80 -26.99
CA GLU A 384 -23.01 3.38 -27.76
C GLU A 384 -23.26 4.86 -27.41
N ASP A 385 -23.29 5.19 -26.11
CA ASP A 385 -23.46 6.58 -25.66
C ASP A 385 -22.35 7.49 -26.20
N VAL A 386 -21.09 7.06 -26.05
CA VAL A 386 -19.92 7.83 -26.49
C VAL A 386 -19.87 7.94 -28.02
N ALA A 387 -20.26 6.89 -28.75
CA ALA A 387 -20.36 6.95 -30.21
C ALA A 387 -21.41 7.97 -30.66
N ALA A 388 -22.56 8.02 -29.99
CA ALA A 388 -23.59 9.03 -30.27
C ALA A 388 -23.10 10.46 -29.99
N LEU A 389 -22.36 10.67 -28.89
CA LEU A 389 -21.74 11.96 -28.57
C LEU A 389 -20.68 12.36 -29.61
N ARG A 390 -19.82 11.42 -30.02
CA ARG A 390 -18.81 11.63 -31.08
C ARG A 390 -19.46 12.07 -32.40
N ASP A 391 -20.52 11.39 -32.81
CA ASP A 391 -21.21 11.65 -34.07
C ASP A 391 -22.00 12.96 -34.04
N ALA A 392 -22.41 13.42 -32.85
CA ALA A 392 -23.08 14.70 -32.61
C ALA A 392 -22.12 15.89 -32.40
N ALA A 393 -20.85 15.64 -32.07
CA ALA A 393 -19.86 16.68 -31.82
C ALA A 393 -19.71 17.60 -33.05
N GLU A 394 -19.73 18.92 -32.84
CA GLU A 394 -19.60 19.90 -33.92
C GLU A 394 -18.13 20.26 -34.18
N ASP A 395 -17.36 20.52 -33.12
CA ASP A 395 -15.93 20.83 -33.20
C ASP A 395 -15.05 19.58 -33.22
N GLU A 396 -13.81 19.75 -33.69
CA GLU A 396 -12.87 18.64 -33.88
C GLU A 396 -12.25 18.16 -32.57
N ASP A 397 -11.98 19.05 -31.61
CA ASP A 397 -11.32 18.68 -30.35
C ASP A 397 -12.24 17.78 -29.50
N THR A 398 -13.52 18.14 -29.40
CA THR A 398 -14.56 17.32 -28.77
C THR A 398 -14.73 15.97 -29.47
N ARG A 399 -14.71 15.96 -30.82
CA ARG A 399 -14.81 14.71 -31.60
C ARG A 399 -13.60 13.80 -31.38
N LEU A 400 -12.39 14.38 -31.28
CA LEU A 400 -11.16 13.66 -30.98
C LEU A 400 -11.20 13.04 -29.57
N PHE A 401 -11.68 13.80 -28.58
CA PHE A 401 -11.88 13.30 -27.22
C PHE A 401 -12.82 12.09 -27.22
N TYR A 402 -14.03 12.19 -27.77
CA TYR A 402 -14.95 11.05 -27.79
C TYR A 402 -14.44 9.87 -28.63
N THR A 403 -13.64 10.13 -29.67
CA THR A 403 -12.97 9.06 -30.44
C THR A 403 -11.99 8.29 -29.55
N ALA A 404 -11.17 9.00 -28.77
CA ALA A 404 -10.24 8.38 -27.83
C ALA A 404 -10.97 7.60 -26.72
N VAL A 405 -12.06 8.15 -26.17
CA VAL A 405 -12.91 7.47 -25.17
C VAL A 405 -13.50 6.18 -25.75
N HIS A 406 -14.02 6.23 -26.98
CA HIS A 406 -14.57 5.06 -27.65
C HIS A 406 -13.51 3.98 -27.87
N LEU A 407 -12.31 4.35 -28.35
CA LEU A 407 -11.17 3.43 -28.49
C LEU A 407 -10.78 2.78 -27.14
N ALA A 408 -10.78 3.56 -26.06
CA ALA A 408 -10.48 3.07 -24.73
C ALA A 408 -11.49 2.02 -24.25
N LEU A 409 -12.79 2.27 -24.44
CA LEU A 409 -13.86 1.30 -24.13
C LEU A 409 -13.73 0.03 -24.97
N GLU A 410 -13.42 0.14 -26.27
CA GLU A 410 -13.13 -1.02 -27.13
C GLU A 410 -11.91 -1.82 -26.63
N GLY A 411 -10.94 -1.17 -26.00
CA GLY A 411 -9.82 -1.82 -25.33
C GLY A 411 -10.25 -2.70 -24.18
N VAL A 412 -11.13 -2.21 -23.30
CA VAL A 412 -11.69 -2.98 -22.17
C VAL A 412 -12.54 -4.15 -22.68
N ARG A 413 -13.35 -3.93 -23.72
CA ARG A 413 -14.15 -5.01 -24.34
C ARG A 413 -13.26 -6.12 -24.91
N ALA A 414 -12.17 -5.75 -25.58
CA ALA A 414 -11.18 -6.70 -26.09
C ALA A 414 -10.48 -7.44 -24.94
N HIS A 415 -10.17 -6.77 -23.83
CA HIS A 415 -9.61 -7.40 -22.64
C HIS A 415 -10.54 -8.48 -22.08
N CYS A 416 -11.85 -8.22 -22.00
CA CYS A 416 -12.83 -9.23 -21.59
C CYS A 416 -12.81 -10.46 -22.53
N LEU A 417 -12.80 -10.22 -23.84
CA LEU A 417 -12.78 -11.30 -24.83
C LEU A 417 -11.49 -12.14 -24.75
N ALA A 418 -10.33 -11.51 -24.53
CA ALA A 418 -9.06 -12.21 -24.36
C ALA A 418 -9.11 -13.16 -23.15
N PHE A 419 -9.65 -12.73 -22.01
CA PHE A 419 -9.83 -13.61 -20.85
C PHE A 419 -10.85 -14.73 -21.08
N ALA A 420 -11.87 -14.49 -21.90
CA ALA A 420 -12.79 -15.55 -22.29
C ALA A 420 -12.10 -16.63 -23.14
N GLU A 421 -11.25 -16.22 -24.09
CA GLU A 421 -10.44 -17.11 -24.91
C GLU A 421 -9.41 -17.87 -24.08
N LEU A 422 -8.75 -17.20 -23.13
CA LEU A 422 -7.82 -17.84 -22.20
C LEU A 422 -8.52 -18.88 -21.32
N ALA A 423 -9.74 -18.63 -20.87
CA ALA A 423 -10.51 -19.58 -20.08
C ALA A 423 -10.84 -20.84 -20.89
N ALA A 424 -11.27 -20.67 -22.14
CA ALA A 424 -11.51 -21.79 -23.06
C ALA A 424 -10.24 -22.61 -23.32
N ALA A 425 -9.12 -21.94 -23.66
CA ALA A 425 -7.84 -22.59 -23.89
C ALA A 425 -7.33 -23.35 -22.65
N THR A 426 -7.49 -22.75 -21.46
CA THR A 426 -7.12 -23.38 -20.19
C THR A 426 -8.00 -24.61 -19.92
N ALA A 427 -9.29 -24.55 -20.22
CA ALA A 427 -10.20 -25.68 -20.04
C ALA A 427 -9.86 -26.85 -20.98
N ASP A 428 -9.44 -26.55 -22.21
CA ASP A 428 -9.04 -27.55 -23.20
C ASP A 428 -7.70 -28.21 -22.87
N ALA A 429 -6.78 -27.48 -22.23
CA ALA A 429 -5.51 -28.02 -21.76
C ALA A 429 -5.66 -28.97 -20.55
N LEU A 430 -6.79 -28.92 -19.83
CA LEU A 430 -7.04 -29.77 -18.67
C LEU A 430 -7.55 -31.17 -19.07
N PRO A 431 -7.11 -32.24 -18.38
CA PRO A 431 -7.63 -33.57 -18.62
C PRO A 431 -9.12 -33.66 -18.26
N ALA A 432 -9.85 -34.56 -18.92
CA ALA A 432 -11.30 -34.75 -18.72
C ALA A 432 -11.69 -35.11 -17.27
N THR A 433 -10.74 -35.58 -16.46
CA THR A 433 -10.92 -35.89 -15.03
C THR A 433 -11.03 -34.67 -14.13
N ARG A 434 -10.77 -33.46 -14.65
CA ARG A 434 -10.82 -32.18 -13.91
C ARG A 434 -12.14 -31.45 -14.17
N GLU A 435 -13.25 -32.15 -13.94
CA GLU A 435 -14.60 -31.69 -14.30
C GLU A 435 -14.97 -30.36 -13.62
N VAL A 436 -14.65 -30.20 -12.33
CA VAL A 436 -14.97 -28.98 -11.56
C VAL A 436 -14.21 -27.76 -12.11
N GLU A 437 -12.92 -27.91 -12.36
CA GLU A 437 -12.10 -26.84 -12.96
C GLU A 437 -12.56 -26.48 -14.36
N ARG A 438 -12.88 -27.48 -15.21
CA ARG A 438 -13.36 -27.23 -16.58
C ARG A 438 -14.73 -26.57 -16.60
N ALA A 439 -15.64 -26.97 -15.71
CA ALA A 439 -16.94 -26.33 -15.56
C ALA A 439 -16.79 -24.87 -15.11
N ASN A 440 -15.93 -24.61 -14.11
CA ASN A 440 -15.64 -23.25 -13.66
C ASN A 440 -15.09 -22.37 -14.79
N LEU A 441 -14.16 -22.87 -15.60
CA LEU A 441 -13.59 -22.15 -16.73
C LEU A 441 -14.62 -21.88 -17.84
N ALA A 442 -15.56 -22.80 -18.08
CA ALA A 442 -16.66 -22.57 -19.02
C ALA A 442 -17.60 -21.43 -18.56
N GLU A 443 -17.88 -21.36 -17.25
CA GLU A 443 -18.64 -20.26 -16.66
C GLU A 443 -17.86 -18.93 -16.75
N VAL A 444 -16.54 -18.95 -16.54
CA VAL A 444 -15.67 -17.78 -16.76
C VAL A 444 -15.75 -17.32 -18.22
N GLU A 445 -15.61 -18.23 -19.19
CA GLU A 445 -15.73 -17.88 -20.60
C GLU A 445 -17.07 -17.21 -20.90
N SER A 446 -18.17 -17.83 -20.47
CA SER A 446 -19.52 -17.29 -20.72
C SER A 446 -19.69 -15.90 -20.13
N ARG A 447 -19.26 -15.72 -18.87
CA ARG A 447 -19.34 -14.44 -18.17
C ARG A 447 -18.51 -13.36 -18.85
N MET A 448 -17.25 -13.65 -19.19
CA MET A 448 -16.36 -12.66 -19.80
C MET A 448 -16.83 -12.24 -21.20
N ARG A 449 -17.40 -13.18 -21.99
CA ARG A 449 -18.05 -12.83 -23.27
C ARG A 449 -19.25 -11.91 -23.06
N ARG A 450 -20.13 -12.21 -22.10
CA ARG A 450 -21.29 -11.37 -21.78
C ARG A 450 -20.86 -9.97 -21.33
N LEU A 451 -19.96 -9.87 -20.36
CA LEU A 451 -19.49 -8.59 -19.81
C LEU A 451 -18.73 -7.73 -20.82
N SER A 452 -18.30 -8.29 -21.96
CA SER A 452 -17.74 -7.52 -23.08
C SER A 452 -18.76 -6.63 -23.79
N THR A 453 -20.06 -6.81 -23.53
CA THR A 453 -21.14 -6.00 -24.11
C THR A 453 -22.19 -5.61 -23.07
N ASP A 454 -22.68 -6.57 -22.30
CA ASP A 454 -23.91 -6.42 -21.52
C ASP A 454 -23.61 -5.89 -20.11
N ALA A 455 -24.63 -5.33 -19.46
CA ALA A 455 -24.57 -4.99 -18.05
C ALA A 455 -24.57 -6.26 -17.18
N PRO A 456 -23.93 -6.24 -15.99
CA PRO A 456 -23.97 -7.38 -15.07
C PRO A 456 -25.38 -7.61 -14.53
N GLU A 457 -25.76 -8.86 -14.34
CA GLU A 457 -27.06 -9.27 -13.79
C GLU A 457 -26.93 -9.90 -12.39
N THR A 458 -25.74 -10.42 -12.06
CA THR A 458 -25.47 -11.13 -10.80
C THR A 458 -24.40 -10.46 -9.95
N LEU A 459 -24.30 -10.81 -8.67
CA LEU A 459 -23.27 -10.32 -7.75
C LEU A 459 -21.85 -10.64 -8.27
N LEU A 460 -21.67 -11.85 -8.79
CA LEU A 460 -20.38 -12.28 -9.34
C LEU A 460 -20.01 -11.54 -10.62
N GLU A 461 -20.99 -11.27 -11.50
CA GLU A 461 -20.79 -10.45 -12.69
C GLU A 461 -20.45 -9.00 -12.35
N ALA A 462 -21.13 -8.40 -11.37
CA ALA A 462 -20.83 -7.05 -10.91
C ALA A 462 -19.43 -6.95 -10.30
N ALA A 463 -19.05 -7.90 -9.42
CA ALA A 463 -17.71 -7.96 -8.85
C ALA A 463 -16.62 -8.16 -9.91
N GLN A 464 -16.86 -9.03 -10.90
CA GLN A 464 -15.95 -9.23 -12.03
C GLN A 464 -15.80 -7.96 -12.87
N LEU A 465 -16.90 -7.27 -13.20
CA LEU A 465 -16.84 -6.08 -14.05
C LEU A 465 -16.14 -4.90 -13.36
N ILE A 466 -16.39 -4.70 -12.05
CA ILE A 466 -15.65 -3.72 -11.24
C ILE A 466 -14.16 -4.06 -11.26
N PHE A 467 -13.78 -5.31 -10.98
CA PHE A 467 -12.38 -5.72 -10.99
C PHE A 467 -11.74 -5.54 -12.36
N THR A 468 -12.43 -5.91 -13.44
CA THR A 468 -11.93 -5.73 -14.81
C THR A 468 -11.66 -4.26 -15.11
N MET A 469 -12.62 -3.36 -14.84
CA MET A 469 -12.41 -1.93 -15.09
C MET A 469 -11.29 -1.36 -14.23
N HIS A 470 -11.28 -1.70 -12.94
CA HIS A 470 -10.24 -1.30 -11.99
C HIS A 470 -8.85 -1.74 -12.46
N SER A 471 -8.70 -3.02 -12.84
CA SER A 471 -7.43 -3.54 -13.39
C SER A 471 -7.04 -2.83 -14.69
N CYS A 472 -7.99 -2.56 -15.59
CA CYS A 472 -7.72 -1.84 -16.83
C CYS A 472 -7.24 -0.40 -16.60
N LEU A 473 -7.83 0.34 -15.66
CA LEU A 473 -7.37 1.68 -15.29
C LEU A 473 -5.93 1.64 -14.76
N HIS A 474 -5.61 0.67 -13.89
CA HIS A 474 -4.26 0.52 -13.35
C HIS A 474 -3.24 0.12 -14.43
N LEU A 475 -3.61 -0.78 -15.35
CA LEU A 475 -2.76 -1.23 -16.46
C LEU A 475 -2.35 -0.09 -17.41
N ILE A 476 -3.18 0.93 -17.54
CA ILE A 476 -2.88 2.11 -18.38
C ILE A 476 -2.24 3.25 -17.61
N GLY A 477 -1.86 3.03 -16.35
CA GLY A 477 -1.16 4.01 -15.52
C GLY A 477 -2.07 4.96 -14.71
N GLU A 478 -3.36 4.66 -14.59
CA GLU A 478 -4.34 5.44 -13.81
C GLU A 478 -4.75 4.67 -12.53
N PRO A 479 -3.91 4.67 -11.48
CA PRO A 479 -4.22 4.00 -10.23
C PRO A 479 -5.38 4.73 -9.53
N THR A 480 -6.44 4.00 -9.23
CA THR A 480 -7.70 4.51 -8.66
C THR A 480 -8.19 3.60 -7.54
N ALA A 481 -9.01 4.14 -6.64
CA ALA A 481 -9.77 3.37 -5.66
C ALA A 481 -11.06 2.79 -6.24
N ILE A 482 -11.67 1.88 -5.49
CA ILE A 482 -12.96 1.27 -5.87
C ILE A 482 -14.15 2.07 -5.33
N GLY A 483 -13.98 2.75 -4.20
CA GLY A 483 -15.04 3.55 -3.59
C GLY A 483 -16.00 2.72 -2.73
N ARG A 484 -17.31 3.05 -2.78
CA ARG A 484 -18.35 2.47 -1.90
C ARG A 484 -18.80 1.08 -2.35
N LEU A 485 -17.90 0.10 -2.28
CA LEU A 485 -18.13 -1.26 -2.80
C LEU A 485 -19.39 -1.93 -2.22
N ASP A 486 -19.68 -1.68 -0.95
CA ASP A 486 -20.86 -2.23 -0.30
C ASP A 486 -22.16 -1.68 -0.88
N GLN A 487 -22.21 -0.40 -1.27
CA GLN A 487 -23.36 0.19 -1.94
C GLN A 487 -23.46 -0.24 -3.41
N LEU A 488 -22.33 -0.41 -4.09
CA LEU A 488 -22.27 -0.89 -5.48
C LEU A 488 -22.80 -2.33 -5.61
N LEU A 489 -22.46 -3.21 -4.67
CA LEU A 489 -22.77 -4.65 -4.77
C LEU A 489 -24.08 -5.06 -4.08
N GLN A 490 -24.57 -4.30 -3.09
CA GLN A 490 -25.78 -4.65 -2.35
C GLN A 490 -27.01 -4.92 -3.24
N PRO A 491 -27.31 -4.13 -4.29
CA PRO A 491 -28.45 -4.42 -5.17
C PRO A 491 -28.36 -5.78 -5.87
N PHE A 492 -27.15 -6.21 -6.23
CA PHE A 492 -26.93 -7.51 -6.88
C PHE A 492 -27.04 -8.68 -5.90
N TYR A 493 -26.57 -8.50 -4.66
CA TYR A 493 -26.78 -9.49 -3.60
C TYR A 493 -28.28 -9.73 -3.33
N GLU A 494 -29.07 -8.67 -3.24
CA GLU A 494 -30.52 -8.77 -3.05
C GLU A 494 -31.22 -9.43 -4.25
N SER A 495 -30.81 -9.07 -5.47
CA SER A 495 -31.33 -9.66 -6.71
C SER A 495 -31.02 -11.16 -6.81
N ASP A 496 -29.80 -11.57 -6.46
CA ASP A 496 -29.37 -12.97 -6.54
C ASP A 496 -30.11 -13.85 -5.53
N ILE A 497 -30.40 -13.33 -4.34
CA ILE A 497 -31.26 -14.03 -3.37
C ILE A 497 -32.69 -14.14 -3.90
N ALA A 498 -33.24 -13.05 -4.42
CA ALA A 498 -34.62 -13.02 -4.91
C ALA A 498 -34.84 -13.96 -6.12
N SER A 499 -33.82 -14.09 -6.98
CA SER A 499 -33.83 -14.97 -8.16
C SER A 499 -33.39 -16.41 -7.88
N GLY A 500 -32.82 -16.68 -6.70
CA GLY A 500 -32.32 -18.00 -6.30
C GLY A 500 -30.96 -18.37 -6.91
N VAL A 501 -30.24 -17.39 -7.47
CA VAL A 501 -28.84 -17.54 -7.89
C VAL A 501 -27.95 -17.82 -6.67
N LEU A 502 -28.17 -17.06 -5.59
CA LEU A 502 -27.66 -17.40 -4.27
C LEU A 502 -28.72 -18.23 -3.54
N SER A 503 -28.30 -19.36 -3.01
CA SER A 503 -29.17 -20.28 -2.29
C SER A 503 -29.51 -19.69 -0.91
N PRO A 504 -30.79 -19.58 -0.53
CA PRO A 504 -31.22 -19.03 0.78
C PRO A 504 -30.79 -19.85 2.02
N ALA A 505 -30.07 -20.95 1.83
CA ALA A 505 -29.53 -21.74 2.94
C ALA A 505 -28.06 -21.41 3.25
N ASN A 506 -27.36 -20.73 2.35
CA ASN A 506 -25.92 -20.45 2.42
C ASN A 506 -25.51 -19.22 1.60
N GLU A 507 -26.43 -18.27 1.43
CA GLU A 507 -26.28 -17.06 0.62
C GLU A 507 -25.07 -16.24 1.05
N ASP A 508 -24.81 -16.16 2.36
CA ASP A 508 -23.68 -15.45 2.91
C ASP A 508 -22.34 -16.15 2.66
N GLU A 509 -22.32 -17.49 2.70
CA GLU A 509 -21.11 -18.25 2.41
C GLU A 509 -20.72 -18.10 0.94
N GLN A 510 -21.72 -18.16 0.05
CA GLN A 510 -21.53 -17.97 -1.39
C GLN A 510 -21.11 -16.53 -1.73
N ALA A 511 -21.79 -15.52 -1.18
CA ALA A 511 -21.43 -14.11 -1.39
C ALA A 511 -20.05 -13.77 -0.79
N GLN A 512 -19.73 -14.33 0.39
CA GLN A 512 -18.42 -14.14 1.00
C GLN A 512 -17.32 -14.81 0.16
N GLU A 513 -17.56 -15.96 -0.47
CA GLU A 513 -16.58 -16.56 -1.39
C GLU A 513 -16.26 -15.64 -2.57
N ILE A 514 -17.25 -14.93 -3.12
CA ILE A 514 -17.07 -13.95 -4.21
C ILE A 514 -16.19 -12.78 -3.74
N LEU A 515 -16.50 -12.19 -2.59
CA LEU A 515 -15.71 -11.08 -2.04
C LEU A 515 -14.30 -11.51 -1.64
N ASP A 516 -14.13 -12.69 -1.07
CA ASP A 516 -12.81 -13.23 -0.78
C ASP A 516 -11.99 -13.43 -2.06
N CYS A 517 -12.60 -13.95 -3.14
CA CYS A 517 -11.92 -14.03 -4.43
C CYS A 517 -11.50 -12.64 -4.93
N LEU A 518 -12.36 -11.63 -4.78
CA LEU A 518 -12.02 -10.25 -5.14
C LEU A 518 -10.84 -9.72 -4.32
N TRP A 519 -10.84 -9.93 -2.99
CA TRP A 519 -9.73 -9.56 -2.11
C TRP A 519 -8.42 -10.22 -2.54
N VAL A 520 -8.45 -11.51 -2.87
CA VAL A 520 -7.27 -12.25 -3.34
C VAL A 520 -6.73 -11.67 -4.66
N LYS A 521 -7.59 -11.25 -5.59
CA LYS A 521 -7.14 -10.62 -6.84
C LYS A 521 -6.52 -9.25 -6.61
N LEU A 522 -7.10 -8.44 -5.73
CA LEU A 522 -6.62 -7.09 -5.41
C LEU A 522 -5.31 -7.12 -4.60
N GLY A 523 -5.15 -8.09 -3.70
CA GLY A 523 -3.99 -8.23 -2.82
C GLY A 523 -2.98 -9.29 -3.28
N GLY A 524 -3.09 -9.84 -4.49
CA GLY A 524 -2.34 -11.03 -4.90
C GLY A 524 -0.87 -10.80 -5.27
N ASN A 525 -0.50 -9.58 -5.65
CA ASN A 525 0.88 -9.21 -6.00
C ASN A 525 1.57 -8.66 -4.77
N VAL A 526 2.64 -9.27 -4.27
CA VAL A 526 3.39 -8.76 -3.11
C VAL A 526 4.88 -9.01 -3.28
N LEU A 527 5.66 -8.00 -2.94
CA LEU A 527 7.11 -8.00 -2.89
C LEU A 527 7.58 -7.95 -1.43
N TRP A 528 8.15 -9.06 -0.95
CA TRP A 528 8.75 -9.15 0.38
C TRP A 528 10.23 -8.77 0.41
N ASN A 529 10.96 -9.09 -0.66
CA ASN A 529 12.39 -8.88 -0.70
C ASN A 529 12.75 -7.56 -1.38
N ARG A 530 13.02 -6.56 -0.56
CA ARG A 530 13.45 -5.23 -1.01
C ARG A 530 14.75 -5.20 -1.86
N MET A 531 15.53 -6.30 -1.92
CA MET A 531 16.72 -6.39 -2.78
C MET A 531 16.40 -6.52 -4.28
N PHE A 532 15.16 -6.88 -4.62
CA PHE A 532 14.66 -7.03 -5.98
C PHE A 532 13.62 -5.96 -6.36
N VAL A 533 13.52 -4.88 -5.57
CA VAL A 533 12.76 -3.70 -5.97
C VAL A 533 13.54 -3.02 -7.11
N ASP A 534 12.84 -2.72 -8.21
CA ASP A 534 13.37 -1.91 -9.31
C ASP A 534 12.74 -0.50 -9.29
N ASP A 535 13.48 0.47 -9.79
CA ASP A 535 13.07 1.88 -9.80
C ASP A 535 12.53 2.28 -11.17
N HIS A 536 11.20 2.32 -11.29
CA HIS A 536 10.47 2.78 -12.46
C HIS A 536 9.71 4.08 -12.20
N GLN A 537 10.22 4.94 -11.30
CA GLN A 537 9.62 6.25 -11.05
C GLN A 537 9.64 7.08 -12.34
N PRO A 538 8.48 7.50 -12.86
CA PRO A 538 8.42 8.25 -14.11
C PRO A 538 8.71 9.75 -13.91
N ASP A 539 8.94 10.46 -15.02
CA ASP A 539 8.72 11.91 -15.05
C ASP A 539 7.24 12.19 -14.73
N GLY A 540 6.97 13.03 -13.73
CA GLY A 540 5.63 13.26 -13.20
C GLY A 540 5.57 12.97 -11.70
N ASN A 541 4.37 12.89 -11.13
CA ASN A 541 4.20 12.56 -9.72
C ASN A 541 3.16 11.47 -9.58
N MET A 542 3.58 10.36 -9.00
CA MET A 542 2.80 9.14 -8.83
C MET A 542 1.57 9.31 -7.91
N ALA A 543 1.54 10.35 -7.08
CA ALA A 543 0.52 10.52 -6.04
C ALA A 543 -0.01 11.96 -5.90
N MET A 544 0.80 12.99 -6.15
CA MET A 544 0.39 14.39 -5.95
C MET A 544 0.03 15.02 -7.30
N GLY A 545 -1.27 15.14 -7.58
CA GLY A 545 -1.79 15.68 -8.85
C GLY A 545 -1.19 17.04 -9.23
N GLY A 546 -0.89 17.24 -10.52
CA GLY A 546 -0.61 18.56 -11.10
C GLY A 546 0.84 19.07 -11.06
N MET A 547 1.78 18.43 -10.36
CA MET A 547 3.21 18.79 -10.42
C MET A 547 4.11 17.56 -10.33
N ALA A 548 5.18 17.53 -11.10
CA ALA A 548 6.14 16.42 -11.11
C ALA A 548 7.06 16.36 -9.88
N GLY A 549 7.40 15.15 -9.45
CA GLY A 549 8.38 14.89 -8.40
C GLY A 549 8.45 13.42 -8.05
N ASN A 550 9.65 12.95 -7.71
CA ASN A 550 9.88 11.57 -7.27
C ASN A 550 9.05 11.27 -6.01
N TYR A 551 8.46 10.08 -5.95
CA TYR A 551 7.91 9.54 -4.71
C TYR A 551 9.01 8.76 -3.96
N PRO A 552 9.09 8.82 -2.61
CA PRO A 552 10.11 8.07 -1.90
C PRO A 552 9.96 6.57 -2.05
N GLN A 553 11.10 5.89 -1.89
CA GLN A 553 11.20 4.44 -2.00
C GLN A 553 11.64 3.90 -0.64
N GLY A 554 10.78 3.15 0.03
CA GLY A 554 11.13 2.63 1.35
C GLY A 554 10.06 1.77 2.02
N ALA A 555 8.80 2.03 1.74
CA ALA A 555 7.67 1.34 2.37
C ALA A 555 6.39 1.34 1.52
N ALA A 556 6.30 2.04 0.38
CA ALA A 556 5.14 1.96 -0.52
C ALA A 556 5.29 0.98 -1.69
N ASN A 557 6.10 -0.07 -1.54
CA ASN A 557 6.34 -1.04 -2.61
C ASN A 557 5.10 -1.90 -2.91
N ASN A 558 4.29 -2.18 -1.90
CA ASN A 558 3.05 -2.96 -2.04
C ASN A 558 1.82 -2.06 -1.88
N GLN A 559 1.85 -0.86 -2.48
CA GLN A 559 0.75 0.11 -2.43
C GLN A 559 0.30 0.52 -3.82
N TRP A 560 -0.96 0.19 -4.11
CA TRP A 560 -1.58 0.36 -5.43
C TRP A 560 -2.70 1.41 -5.46
N VAL A 561 -2.93 2.18 -4.38
CA VAL A 561 -4.06 3.14 -4.30
C VAL A 561 -5.43 2.43 -4.33
N GLN A 562 -5.50 1.20 -3.82
CA GLN A 562 -6.71 0.36 -3.85
C GLN A 562 -7.57 0.52 -2.58
N GLN A 563 -8.21 1.67 -2.42
CA GLN A 563 -9.14 1.90 -1.30
C GLN A 563 -10.54 1.31 -1.60
N ILE A 564 -11.10 0.66 -0.59
CA ILE A 564 -12.50 0.25 -0.53
C ILE A 564 -13.13 0.92 0.68
N THR A 565 -14.17 1.71 0.47
CA THR A 565 -14.95 2.35 1.53
C THR A 565 -16.26 1.61 1.74
N VAL A 566 -16.67 1.42 3.00
CA VAL A 566 -17.94 0.78 3.35
C VAL A 566 -18.62 1.46 4.54
N GLY A 567 -19.92 1.23 4.70
CA GLY A 567 -20.73 1.77 5.79
C GLY A 567 -21.02 3.26 5.65
N GLY A 568 -21.20 3.94 6.78
CA GLY A 568 -21.44 5.38 6.85
C GLY A 568 -22.89 5.78 6.62
N THR A 569 -23.09 6.82 5.82
CA THR A 569 -24.38 7.49 5.61
C THR A 569 -24.90 7.27 4.20
N VAL A 570 -26.22 7.12 4.04
CA VAL A 570 -26.87 7.05 2.72
C VAL A 570 -26.67 8.37 1.98
N ALA A 571 -26.27 8.31 0.71
CA ALA A 571 -26.14 9.47 -0.15
C ALA A 571 -27.54 10.01 -0.51
N ASN A 572 -28.00 11.03 0.23
CA ASN A 572 -29.23 11.76 -0.02
C ASN A 572 -29.18 13.13 0.69
N ASP A 573 -30.19 13.97 0.49
CA ASP A 573 -30.31 15.30 1.13
C ASP A 573 -31.16 15.31 2.41
N SER A 574 -31.39 14.16 3.06
CA SER A 574 -32.18 14.11 4.30
C SER A 574 -31.58 15.02 5.38
N PRO A 575 -32.35 15.80 6.16
CA PRO A 575 -31.77 16.71 7.14
C PRO A 575 -31.02 15.97 8.27
N GLY A 576 -30.09 16.66 8.94
CA GLY A 576 -29.36 16.12 10.09
C GLY A 576 -28.28 15.10 9.71
N SER A 577 -28.15 14.01 10.48
CA SER A 577 -27.14 12.96 10.25
C SER A 577 -27.49 12.02 9.08
N GLY A 578 -28.71 12.06 8.54
CA GLY A 578 -29.16 11.11 7.53
C GLY A 578 -29.30 9.67 8.06
N ASP A 579 -29.60 8.72 7.17
CA ASP A 579 -29.80 7.31 7.51
C ASP A 579 -28.49 6.50 7.43
N PRO A 580 -28.30 5.48 8.28
CA PRO A 580 -27.15 4.60 8.21
C PRO A 580 -27.14 3.75 6.93
N ALA A 581 -25.98 3.62 6.30
CA ALA A 581 -25.76 2.84 5.06
C ALA A 581 -25.18 1.44 5.28
N TYR A 582 -25.13 0.95 6.53
CA TYR A 582 -24.63 -0.39 6.85
C TYR A 582 -25.55 -1.47 6.25
N ASN A 583 -24.98 -2.35 5.43
CA ASN A 583 -25.72 -3.43 4.76
C ASN A 583 -24.98 -4.77 4.87
N ARG A 584 -25.42 -5.80 4.15
CA ARG A 584 -24.79 -7.12 4.25
C ARG A 584 -23.41 -7.13 3.63
N MET A 585 -23.21 -6.46 2.49
CA MET A 585 -21.89 -6.33 1.86
C MET A 585 -20.88 -5.62 2.77
N THR A 586 -21.31 -4.63 3.58
CA THR A 586 -20.46 -4.01 4.60
C THR A 586 -19.88 -5.07 5.56
N MET A 587 -20.73 -5.98 6.06
CA MET A 587 -20.32 -7.04 6.99
C MET A 587 -19.36 -8.03 6.33
N LEU A 588 -19.64 -8.44 5.09
CA LEU A 588 -18.79 -9.40 4.37
C LEU A 588 -17.42 -8.80 4.00
N CYS A 589 -17.34 -7.49 3.73
CA CYS A 589 -16.07 -6.78 3.54
C CYS A 589 -15.22 -6.76 4.83
N LEU A 590 -15.84 -6.49 5.99
CA LEU A 590 -15.16 -6.54 7.29
C LEU A 590 -14.62 -7.95 7.59
N ARG A 591 -15.41 -8.98 7.30
CA ARG A 591 -15.00 -10.38 7.44
C ARG A 591 -13.84 -10.75 6.51
N ALA A 592 -13.85 -10.29 5.26
CA ALA A 592 -12.75 -10.50 4.32
C ALA A 592 -11.44 -9.89 4.86
N ALA A 593 -11.49 -8.64 5.34
CA ALA A 593 -10.33 -7.97 5.94
C ALA A 593 -9.82 -8.65 7.22
N ARG A 594 -10.73 -9.20 8.04
CA ARG A 594 -10.38 -9.97 9.25
C ARG A 594 -9.69 -11.30 8.91
N ARG A 595 -10.27 -12.07 8.00
CA ARG A 595 -9.89 -13.48 7.82
C ARG A 595 -8.77 -13.69 6.82
N LEU A 596 -8.56 -12.77 5.88
CA LEU A 596 -7.49 -12.84 4.89
C LEU A 596 -6.30 -11.97 5.32
N PRO A 597 -5.08 -12.52 5.44
CA PRO A 597 -3.92 -11.78 5.93
C PRO A 597 -3.22 -11.05 4.77
N LEU A 598 -3.99 -10.26 4.02
CA LEU A 598 -3.53 -9.45 2.89
C LEU A 598 -3.33 -7.99 3.33
N ASN A 599 -2.38 -7.27 2.73
CA ASN A 599 -2.17 -5.84 2.99
C ASN A 599 -3.00 -4.93 2.06
N ALA A 600 -3.58 -5.47 0.99
CA ALA A 600 -4.48 -4.79 0.07
C ALA A 600 -5.69 -5.70 -0.25
N PRO A 601 -6.86 -5.14 -0.61
CA PRO A 601 -7.16 -3.70 -0.66
C PRO A 601 -7.17 -3.05 0.72
N CYS A 602 -7.01 -1.73 0.76
CA CYS A 602 -7.15 -0.97 2.00
C CYS A 602 -8.64 -0.78 2.30
N LEU A 603 -9.13 -1.31 3.43
CA LEU A 603 -10.53 -1.18 3.82
C LEU A 603 -10.71 0.02 4.74
N SER A 604 -11.65 0.90 4.39
CA SER A 604 -12.11 2.03 5.19
C SER A 604 -13.56 1.81 5.61
N LEU A 605 -13.84 1.91 6.91
CA LEU A 605 -15.17 1.86 7.50
C LEU A 605 -15.58 3.26 7.96
N ARG A 606 -16.64 3.78 7.35
CA ARG A 606 -17.30 5.01 7.78
C ARG A 606 -18.16 4.71 9.00
N VAL A 607 -17.85 5.34 10.13
CA VAL A 607 -18.49 5.12 11.43
C VAL A 607 -19.42 6.27 11.81
N ARG A 608 -20.48 5.91 12.52
CA ARG A 608 -21.50 6.82 13.05
C ARG A 608 -21.88 6.39 14.45
N ARG A 609 -22.43 7.31 15.24
CA ARG A 609 -22.93 7.04 16.61
C ARG A 609 -23.99 5.93 16.67
N ASP A 610 -24.75 5.76 15.60
CA ASP A 610 -25.85 4.79 15.47
C ASP A 610 -25.44 3.52 14.71
N MET A 611 -24.13 3.32 14.49
CA MET A 611 -23.59 2.09 13.91
C MET A 611 -24.04 0.86 14.72
N PRO A 612 -24.62 -0.17 14.07
CA PRO A 612 -25.05 -1.36 14.79
C PRO A 612 -23.87 -2.09 15.46
N ALA A 613 -24.14 -2.65 16.63
CA ALA A 613 -23.13 -3.24 17.52
C ALA A 613 -22.24 -4.31 16.86
N GLU A 614 -22.82 -5.10 15.95
CA GLU A 614 -22.13 -6.20 15.26
C GLU A 614 -21.04 -5.71 14.30
N TYR A 615 -21.20 -4.54 13.67
CA TYR A 615 -20.18 -3.97 12.78
C TYR A 615 -18.99 -3.45 13.59
N ALA A 616 -19.24 -2.85 14.76
CA ALA A 616 -18.17 -2.43 15.68
C ALA A 616 -17.36 -3.63 16.19
N GLU A 617 -18.03 -4.73 16.52
CA GLU A 617 -17.38 -5.96 16.98
C GLU A 617 -16.56 -6.62 15.86
N GLU A 618 -17.10 -6.74 14.64
CA GLU A 618 -16.36 -7.31 13.51
C GLU A 618 -15.17 -6.42 13.11
N ALA A 619 -15.32 -5.09 13.15
CA ALA A 619 -14.21 -4.16 12.94
C ALA A 619 -13.11 -4.32 14.01
N ALA A 620 -13.47 -4.51 15.28
CA ALA A 620 -12.51 -4.79 16.35
C ALA A 620 -11.78 -6.12 16.13
N LYS A 621 -12.49 -7.18 15.71
CA LYS A 621 -11.85 -8.46 15.37
C LYS A 621 -10.91 -8.33 14.17
N ALA A 622 -11.27 -7.54 13.16
CA ALA A 622 -10.41 -7.25 12.01
C ALA A 622 -9.12 -6.54 12.46
N LEU A 623 -9.22 -5.50 13.29
CA LEU A 623 -8.06 -4.81 13.85
C LEU A 623 -7.19 -5.72 14.75
N LEU A 624 -7.78 -6.67 15.49
CA LEU A 624 -7.02 -7.64 16.29
C LEU A 624 -6.35 -8.73 15.46
N SER A 625 -6.76 -8.96 14.20
CA SER A 625 -6.20 -9.97 13.30
C SER A 625 -4.86 -9.58 12.64
N GLY A 626 -4.20 -8.54 13.16
CA GLY A 626 -2.93 -8.00 12.63
C GLY A 626 -2.96 -6.51 12.32
N GLY A 627 -4.03 -5.79 12.71
CA GLY A 627 -4.15 -4.35 12.58
C GLY A 627 -4.31 -3.84 11.15
N ALA A 628 -4.11 -2.54 11.01
CA ALA A 628 -4.08 -1.78 9.75
C ALA A 628 -5.44 -1.58 9.06
N HIS A 629 -6.37 -2.55 9.11
CA HIS A 629 -7.73 -2.45 8.55
C HIS A 629 -8.82 -2.98 9.50
N PRO A 630 -10.04 -2.41 9.48
CA PRO A 630 -10.42 -1.24 8.71
C PRO A 630 -9.84 0.05 9.31
N ILE A 631 -9.62 1.04 8.46
CA ILE A 631 -9.45 2.43 8.88
C ILE A 631 -10.83 2.97 9.29
N LEU A 632 -10.92 3.72 10.39
CA LEU A 632 -12.19 4.20 10.92
C LEU A 632 -12.34 5.70 10.67
N ILE A 633 -13.41 6.10 10.01
CA ILE A 633 -13.64 7.51 9.61
C ILE A 633 -14.96 7.99 10.19
N ASN A 634 -14.95 9.10 10.92
CA ASN A 634 -16.14 9.61 11.59
C ASN A 634 -16.97 10.52 10.66
N ASP A 635 -18.11 10.01 10.20
CA ASP A 635 -19.03 10.72 9.29
C ASP A 635 -19.55 12.04 9.89
N GLU A 636 -19.78 12.10 11.21
CA GLU A 636 -20.31 13.31 11.87
C GLU A 636 -19.30 14.46 11.87
N LYS A 637 -18.01 14.15 11.69
CA LYS A 637 -16.93 15.14 11.56
C LYS A 637 -16.58 15.43 10.10
N VAL A 638 -16.49 14.39 9.27
CA VAL A 638 -16.01 14.48 7.89
C VAL A 638 -17.06 15.01 6.91
N ILE A 639 -18.36 14.75 7.09
CA ILE A 639 -19.39 15.23 6.15
C ILE A 639 -19.64 16.74 6.26
N PRO A 640 -19.82 17.35 7.46
CA PRO A 640 -20.03 18.80 7.57
C PRO A 640 -18.84 19.58 7.00
N GLY A 641 -17.64 19.18 7.39
CA GLY A 641 -16.76 18.62 6.41
C GLY A 641 -16.52 19.27 5.05
N LEU A 642 -16.67 18.33 4.14
CA LEU A 642 -16.70 18.45 2.71
C LEU A 642 -17.77 19.44 2.22
N VAL A 643 -18.89 19.64 2.94
CA VAL A 643 -19.85 20.70 2.59
C VAL A 643 -19.20 22.08 2.70
N ARG A 644 -18.53 22.35 3.84
CA ARG A 644 -17.86 23.63 4.09
C ARG A 644 -16.61 23.84 3.24
N SER A 645 -16.06 22.79 2.60
CA SER A 645 -14.87 22.92 1.72
C SER A 645 -15.06 23.87 0.53
N GLY A 646 -16.32 24.09 0.14
CA GLY A 646 -16.71 25.01 -0.92
C GLY A 646 -17.28 26.35 -0.45
N GLU A 647 -17.54 26.50 0.85
CA GLU A 647 -18.18 27.70 1.41
C GLU A 647 -17.22 28.89 1.36
N GLU A 648 -17.75 30.06 0.98
CA GLU A 648 -17.04 31.35 0.94
C GLU A 648 -15.79 31.42 0.04
N ILE A 649 -15.48 30.35 -0.72
CA ILE A 649 -14.35 30.36 -1.65
C ILE A 649 -14.61 31.41 -2.74
N GLY A 650 -13.71 32.40 -2.81
CA GLY A 650 -13.81 33.52 -3.73
C GLY A 650 -14.72 34.68 -3.29
N ASP A 651 -15.28 34.67 -2.07
CA ASP A 651 -16.19 35.72 -1.58
C ASP A 651 -15.50 36.99 -1.04
N GLY A 652 -14.17 36.96 -0.84
CA GLY A 652 -13.37 38.01 -0.21
C GLY A 652 -13.70 39.45 -0.60
N PRO A 653 -13.35 40.44 0.25
CA PRO A 653 -13.84 41.81 0.16
C PRO A 653 -13.54 42.48 -1.19
N ASP A 654 -14.46 43.32 -1.67
CA ASP A 654 -14.32 44.12 -2.89
C ASP A 654 -13.22 45.18 -2.74
N THR A 655 -11.97 44.74 -2.93
CA THR A 655 -10.75 45.49 -2.65
C THR A 655 -9.85 45.65 -3.88
N GLY A 656 -10.25 45.09 -5.03
CA GLY A 656 -9.46 45.13 -6.25
C GLY A 656 -10.22 44.67 -7.49
N GLU A 657 -9.48 44.41 -8.57
CA GLU A 657 -10.05 44.14 -9.90
C GLU A 657 -10.69 42.75 -10.00
N TYR A 658 -10.18 41.78 -9.25
CA TYR A 658 -10.54 40.36 -9.38
C TYR A 658 -11.27 39.77 -8.15
N THR A 659 -11.56 40.58 -7.13
CA THR A 659 -12.25 40.18 -5.89
C THR A 659 -13.56 40.97 -5.74
N PRO A 660 -14.68 40.37 -5.28
CA PRO A 660 -14.87 38.94 -5.03
C PRO A 660 -14.88 38.13 -6.33
N VAL A 661 -14.19 36.99 -6.39
CA VAL A 661 -14.08 36.13 -7.58
C VAL A 661 -15.45 35.72 -8.09
N ARG A 662 -16.36 35.36 -7.17
CA ARG A 662 -17.74 34.97 -7.50
C ARG A 662 -18.48 36.05 -8.29
N GLU A 663 -18.28 37.33 -7.95
CA GLU A 663 -18.92 38.44 -8.67
C GLU A 663 -18.24 38.72 -10.02
N ARG A 664 -16.91 38.54 -10.12
CA ARG A 664 -16.14 38.83 -11.34
C ARG A 664 -16.30 37.74 -12.41
N ALA A 665 -16.36 36.48 -12.00
CA ALA A 665 -16.55 35.33 -12.88
C ALA A 665 -18.03 35.07 -13.25
N GLY A 666 -18.98 35.62 -12.47
CA GLY A 666 -20.41 35.45 -12.72
C GLY A 666 -20.87 34.00 -12.64
N ASP A 667 -21.80 33.61 -13.52
CA ASP A 667 -22.41 32.27 -13.51
C ASP A 667 -21.45 31.14 -13.92
N SER A 668 -20.24 31.47 -14.40
CA SER A 668 -19.18 30.49 -14.67
C SER A 668 -18.46 30.02 -13.39
N TRP A 669 -18.77 30.57 -12.21
CA TRP A 669 -18.16 30.19 -10.94
C TRP A 669 -19.14 29.53 -9.95
N SER A 670 -18.77 28.38 -9.40
CA SER A 670 -19.44 27.78 -8.24
C SER A 670 -18.53 26.82 -7.49
N SER A 671 -18.35 27.06 -6.20
CA SER A 671 -17.61 26.19 -5.30
C SER A 671 -18.51 25.33 -4.40
N GLU A 672 -19.84 25.48 -4.46
CA GLU A 672 -20.76 24.87 -3.50
C GLU A 672 -20.83 23.34 -3.62
N VAL A 673 -20.88 22.66 -2.46
CA VAL A 673 -20.97 21.20 -2.37
C VAL A 673 -22.31 20.80 -1.74
N PRO A 674 -23.21 20.14 -2.50
CA PRO A 674 -24.45 19.61 -1.97
C PRO A 674 -24.23 18.54 -0.89
N LEU A 675 -25.16 18.43 0.05
CA LEU A 675 -25.07 17.48 1.16
C LEU A 675 -25.08 16.02 0.68
N GLU A 676 -25.89 15.68 -0.32
CA GLU A 676 -25.87 14.36 -0.96
C GLU A 676 -24.47 14.00 -1.50
N VAL A 677 -23.79 14.94 -2.16
CA VAL A 677 -22.43 14.74 -2.70
C VAL A 677 -21.43 14.52 -1.56
N ALA A 678 -21.49 15.34 -0.51
CA ALA A 678 -20.63 15.18 0.67
C ALA A 678 -20.90 13.85 1.40
N ARG A 679 -22.14 13.35 1.42
CA ARG A 679 -22.50 12.06 2.05
C ARG A 679 -22.05 10.85 1.24
N ASP A 680 -21.92 11.01 -0.07
CA ASP A 680 -21.51 9.95 -0.97
C ASP A 680 -20.00 9.71 -0.98
N TYR A 681 -19.22 10.48 -0.21
CA TYR A 681 -17.77 10.41 -0.25
C TYR A 681 -17.23 8.99 -0.01
N ALA A 682 -16.10 8.71 -0.67
CA ALA A 682 -15.27 7.55 -0.41
C ALA A 682 -13.80 7.99 -0.42
N CYS A 683 -12.96 7.18 0.21
CA CYS A 683 -11.53 7.48 0.26
C CYS A 683 -10.83 6.97 -0.99
N ASP A 684 -9.88 7.77 -1.47
CA ASP A 684 -8.84 7.35 -2.40
C ASP A 684 -7.47 7.36 -1.68
N GLY A 685 -6.40 6.93 -2.37
CA GLY A 685 -5.02 6.96 -1.88
C GLY A 685 -4.84 6.36 -0.50
N CYS A 686 -4.46 7.22 0.42
CA CYS A 686 -4.19 6.91 1.80
C CYS A 686 -5.49 6.87 2.62
N TYR A 687 -6.29 7.92 2.48
CA TYR A 687 -7.55 8.14 3.21
C TYR A 687 -8.32 9.38 2.69
N GLU A 688 -7.85 10.05 1.65
CA GLU A 688 -8.33 11.35 1.19
C GLU A 688 -9.80 11.24 0.74
N PRO A 689 -10.77 11.94 1.38
CA PRO A 689 -12.17 11.91 0.98
C PRO A 689 -12.39 12.54 -0.39
N GLN A 690 -12.89 11.76 -1.34
CA GLN A 690 -13.19 12.21 -2.69
C GLN A 690 -14.69 12.26 -2.95
N PHE A 691 -15.11 13.16 -3.83
CA PHE A 691 -16.46 13.16 -4.37
C PHE A 691 -16.55 12.09 -5.47
N VAL A 692 -17.15 10.96 -5.13
CA VAL A 692 -17.24 9.77 -6.00
C VAL A 692 -17.70 10.15 -7.40
N GLY A 693 -16.82 9.91 -8.38
CA GLY A 693 -17.03 10.14 -9.79
C GLY A 693 -17.28 11.59 -10.19
N LYS A 694 -16.85 12.59 -9.40
CA LYS A 694 -17.22 14.00 -9.63
C LYS A 694 -16.08 15.00 -9.52
N ASN A 695 -14.90 14.62 -9.02
CA ASN A 695 -13.83 15.56 -8.78
C ASN A 695 -12.53 15.24 -9.51
N TRP A 696 -11.78 16.30 -9.80
CA TRP A 696 -10.34 16.26 -9.96
C TRP A 696 -9.69 16.59 -8.62
N PHE A 697 -8.54 15.97 -8.32
CA PHE A 697 -7.85 16.12 -7.05
C PHE A 697 -6.37 16.49 -7.22
N THR A 698 -5.90 17.43 -6.40
CA THR A 698 -4.48 17.70 -6.20
C THR A 698 -4.19 17.87 -4.72
N LEU A 699 -3.03 17.37 -4.29
CA LEU A 699 -2.54 17.48 -2.94
C LEU A 699 -1.26 18.29 -2.91
N GLY A 700 -1.12 19.13 -1.89
CA GLY A 700 0.11 19.88 -1.66
C GLY A 700 0.02 20.67 -0.37
N GLY A 701 1.00 20.51 0.51
CA GLY A 701 1.08 21.34 1.70
C GLY A 701 2.50 21.64 2.15
N LEU A 702 2.62 21.96 3.43
CA LEU A 702 3.83 22.53 4.01
C LEU A 702 4.30 21.72 5.21
N ASN A 703 5.62 21.65 5.36
CA ASN A 703 6.22 21.19 6.60
C ASN A 703 6.18 22.32 7.63
N THR A 704 5.32 22.15 8.64
CA THR A 704 5.08 23.18 9.66
C THR A 704 6.29 23.44 10.54
N LEU A 705 7.19 22.47 10.68
CA LEU A 705 8.39 22.63 11.49
C LEU A 705 9.40 23.56 10.80
N GLN A 706 9.54 23.48 9.48
CA GLN A 706 10.37 24.42 8.71
C GLN A 706 9.82 25.86 8.77
N LEU A 707 8.51 26.04 8.85
CA LEU A 707 7.90 27.36 9.09
C LEU A 707 8.23 27.89 10.49
N LEU A 708 8.28 27.01 11.51
CA LEU A 708 8.75 27.39 12.83
C LEU A 708 10.25 27.74 12.82
N GLU A 709 11.07 27.02 12.07
CA GLU A 709 12.48 27.41 11.89
C GLU A 709 12.58 28.82 11.29
N ALA A 710 11.82 29.09 10.23
CA ALA A 710 11.76 30.41 9.61
C ALA A 710 11.30 31.50 10.59
N THR A 711 10.30 31.20 11.41
CA THR A 711 9.76 32.09 12.45
C THR A 711 10.86 32.52 13.42
N LEU A 712 11.61 31.55 13.95
CA LEU A 712 12.63 31.79 14.97
C LEU A 712 13.96 32.29 14.38
N ASN A 713 14.16 32.22 13.06
CA ASN A 713 15.45 32.52 12.43
C ASN A 713 15.34 33.40 11.18
N ARG A 714 14.53 34.46 11.25
CA ARG A 714 14.51 35.54 10.24
C ARG A 714 14.18 35.04 8.83
N GLY A 715 13.24 34.11 8.72
CA GLY A 715 12.81 33.52 7.45
C GLY A 715 13.69 32.38 6.92
N LYS A 716 14.57 31.81 7.75
CA LYS A 716 15.55 30.80 7.33
C LYS A 716 15.40 29.48 8.07
N SER A 717 15.40 28.37 7.34
CA SER A 717 15.65 27.04 7.92
C SER A 717 17.13 26.89 8.27
N TRP A 718 17.46 26.16 9.33
CA TRP A 718 18.82 26.04 9.86
C TRP A 718 19.43 24.63 9.75
N LEU A 719 18.79 23.66 9.09
CA LEU A 719 19.43 22.35 8.86
C LEU A 719 20.80 22.48 8.17
N THR A 720 20.89 23.35 7.17
CA THR A 720 22.12 23.60 6.40
C THR A 720 22.99 24.71 7.00
N ALA A 721 22.72 25.10 8.25
CA ALA A 721 23.44 26.17 8.92
C ALA A 721 24.89 25.77 9.21
N GLY A 722 25.84 26.64 8.90
CA GLY A 722 27.27 26.35 9.04
C GLY A 722 28.13 27.19 8.10
N PRO A 723 29.29 26.70 7.65
CA PRO A 723 30.27 27.49 6.89
C PRO A 723 29.76 27.91 5.50
N MET A 724 28.87 27.13 4.88
CA MET A 724 28.27 27.46 3.58
C MET A 724 27.12 28.46 3.72
N TRP A 725 26.23 28.22 4.69
CA TRP A 725 25.07 29.06 4.95
C TRP A 725 25.07 29.50 6.41
N PHE A 726 25.56 30.71 6.68
CA PHE A 726 25.84 31.20 8.05
C PHE A 726 24.72 30.94 9.08
N ARG A 727 23.45 31.08 8.71
CA ARG A 727 22.28 30.72 9.55
C ARG A 727 21.27 29.87 8.77
N GLY A 728 21.75 29.11 7.79
CA GLY A 728 20.97 28.30 6.88
C GLY A 728 20.28 29.07 5.74
N GLN A 729 19.43 28.36 4.99
CA GLN A 729 18.83 28.83 3.74
C GLN A 729 17.53 29.61 3.98
N ARG A 730 17.30 30.63 3.15
CA ARG A 730 16.06 31.43 3.20
C ARG A 730 14.91 30.65 2.57
N VAL A 731 13.85 30.43 3.34
CA VAL A 731 12.65 29.71 2.91
C VAL A 731 11.39 30.59 2.93
N SER A 732 11.44 31.76 3.59
CA SER A 732 10.30 32.70 3.66
C SER A 732 10.74 34.18 3.77
N PHE A 733 9.82 35.08 4.12
CA PHE A 733 10.11 36.51 4.34
C PHE A 733 11.00 36.74 5.57
N THR A 734 11.63 37.91 5.69
CA THR A 734 12.53 38.18 6.83
C THR A 734 11.73 38.60 8.06
N SER A 735 11.54 37.70 9.02
CA SER A 735 10.99 38.00 10.36
C SER A 735 12.02 38.69 11.28
N PRO A 736 11.60 39.27 12.43
CA PRO A 736 12.49 39.79 13.46
C PRO A 736 13.54 38.76 13.92
N LYS A 737 14.68 39.23 14.46
CA LYS A 737 15.68 38.33 15.05
C LYS A 737 15.18 37.83 16.41
N PRO A 738 15.63 36.64 16.90
CA PRO A 738 15.17 36.07 18.17
C PRO A 738 15.16 37.05 19.36
N ASN A 739 16.15 37.94 19.44
CA ASN A 739 16.31 38.87 20.55
C ASN A 739 15.34 40.07 20.52
N ASP A 740 14.61 40.24 19.42
CA ASP A 740 13.61 41.31 19.26
C ASP A 740 12.17 40.78 19.42
N ILE A 741 11.98 39.47 19.59
CA ILE A 741 10.67 38.84 19.80
C ILE A 741 10.39 38.83 21.31
N GLY A 742 9.39 39.60 21.73
CA GLY A 742 9.15 39.93 23.13
C GLY A 742 8.17 39.01 23.86
N SER A 743 7.31 38.29 23.13
CA SER A 743 6.31 37.39 23.72
C SER A 743 6.06 36.14 22.88
N PHE A 744 5.39 35.16 23.48
CA PHE A 744 4.99 33.94 22.79
C PHE A 744 3.91 34.19 21.73
N GLU A 745 3.00 35.14 21.97
CA GLU A 745 1.98 35.55 21.00
C GLU A 745 2.62 36.14 19.74
N GLU A 746 3.71 36.91 19.89
CA GLU A 746 4.48 37.42 18.76
C GLU A 746 5.12 36.28 17.94
N VAL A 747 5.59 35.20 18.59
CA VAL A 747 6.05 33.98 17.89
C VAL A 747 4.93 33.39 17.03
N LEU A 748 3.74 33.22 17.60
CA LEU A 748 2.58 32.68 16.87
C LEU A 748 2.17 33.59 15.70
N ASP A 749 2.11 34.91 15.90
CA ASP A 749 1.72 35.85 14.85
C ASP A 749 2.71 35.86 13.66
N ILE A 750 4.01 35.74 13.96
CA ILE A 750 5.04 35.59 12.91
C ILE A 750 4.87 34.25 12.20
N PHE A 751 4.64 33.16 12.94
CA PHE A 751 4.43 31.81 12.39
C PHE A 751 3.24 31.78 11.42
N PHE A 752 2.06 32.27 11.84
CA PHE A 752 0.86 32.24 11.00
C PHE A 752 0.98 33.17 9.78
N ARG A 753 1.78 34.23 9.86
CA ARG A 753 2.12 35.03 8.68
C ARG A 753 3.02 34.26 7.70
N HIS A 754 3.99 33.50 8.20
CA HIS A 754 4.80 32.59 7.37
C HIS A 754 3.93 31.53 6.70
N LEU A 755 3.00 30.92 7.45
CA LEU A 755 2.05 29.94 6.93
C LEU A 755 1.20 30.52 5.80
N SER A 756 0.50 31.64 6.06
CA SER A 756 -0.40 32.29 5.09
C SER A 756 0.31 32.61 3.78
N TRP A 757 1.48 33.25 3.82
CA TRP A 757 2.18 33.66 2.59
C TRP A 757 2.81 32.49 1.85
N SER A 758 3.37 31.51 2.57
CA SER A 758 3.94 30.32 1.95
C SER A 758 2.87 29.48 1.28
N TYR A 759 1.69 29.32 1.91
CA TYR A 759 0.61 28.55 1.34
C TYR A 759 -0.06 29.28 0.17
N ALA A 760 -0.31 30.58 0.28
CA ALA A 760 -0.81 31.40 -0.83
C ALA A 760 0.10 31.27 -2.09
N LYS A 761 1.43 31.25 -1.90
CA LYS A 761 2.37 31.02 -3.00
C LYS A 761 2.27 29.60 -3.58
N GLN A 762 2.02 28.60 -2.75
CA GLN A 762 1.91 27.20 -3.17
C GLN A 762 0.64 26.97 -4.01
N VAL A 763 -0.51 27.43 -3.52
CA VAL A 763 -1.79 27.27 -4.23
C VAL A 763 -1.80 28.04 -5.55
N ASP A 764 -1.21 29.24 -5.61
CA ASP A 764 -1.04 29.99 -6.85
C ASP A 764 -0.22 29.20 -7.90
N GLY A 765 0.83 28.50 -7.45
CA GLY A 765 1.62 27.59 -8.28
C GLY A 765 0.81 26.41 -8.83
N GLN A 766 0.00 25.77 -7.98
CA GLN A 766 -0.88 24.65 -8.37
C GLN A 766 -1.95 25.09 -9.39
N LEU A 767 -2.61 26.23 -9.14
CA LEU A 767 -3.59 26.80 -10.07
C LEU A 767 -2.95 27.15 -11.42
N GLY A 768 -1.70 27.64 -11.42
CA GLY A 768 -0.97 28.00 -12.64
C GLY A 768 -0.60 26.82 -13.55
N VAL A 769 -0.68 25.58 -13.08
CA VAL A 769 -0.42 24.36 -13.87
C VAL A 769 -1.68 23.54 -14.17
N TYR A 770 -2.84 23.97 -13.66
CA TYR A 770 -4.13 23.33 -13.91
C TYR A 770 -4.40 23.17 -15.42
N GLY A 771 -4.92 22.01 -15.82
CA GLY A 771 -5.30 21.72 -17.21
C GLY A 771 -4.16 21.35 -18.17
N LYS A 772 -2.89 21.40 -17.74
CA LYS A 772 -1.73 21.21 -18.65
C LYS A 772 -1.43 19.74 -18.96
N MET A 773 -1.79 18.82 -18.07
CA MET A 773 -1.45 17.40 -18.20
C MET A 773 -2.07 16.75 -19.45
N SER A 774 -3.27 17.17 -19.85
CA SER A 774 -3.98 16.62 -21.01
C SER A 774 -3.21 16.75 -22.34
N ALA A 775 -2.29 17.71 -22.45
CA ALA A 775 -1.44 17.88 -23.63
C ALA A 775 -0.35 16.80 -23.76
N VAL A 776 -0.05 16.08 -22.68
CA VAL A 776 1.03 15.08 -22.59
C VAL A 776 0.49 13.69 -22.27
N CYS A 777 -0.42 13.60 -21.29
CA CYS A 777 -0.98 12.35 -20.74
C CYS A 777 -2.49 12.47 -20.46
N PRO A 778 -3.33 12.60 -21.50
CA PRO A 778 -4.78 12.62 -21.32
C PRO A 778 -5.31 11.28 -20.80
N SER A 779 -6.51 11.28 -20.21
CA SER A 779 -7.12 10.11 -19.58
C SER A 779 -8.51 9.80 -20.12
N PRO A 780 -8.62 9.30 -21.37
CA PRO A 780 -9.92 9.07 -22.01
C PRO A 780 -10.76 7.99 -21.29
N LEU A 781 -10.13 6.95 -20.74
CA LEU A 781 -10.87 5.89 -20.04
C LEU A 781 -11.45 6.39 -18.71
N LEU A 782 -10.64 7.08 -17.90
CA LEU A 782 -11.06 7.61 -16.60
C LEU A 782 -12.17 8.65 -16.76
N SER A 783 -12.11 9.48 -17.81
CA SER A 783 -13.10 10.51 -18.12
C SER A 783 -14.53 9.97 -18.26
N VAL A 784 -14.73 8.67 -18.53
CA VAL A 784 -16.07 8.05 -18.57
C VAL A 784 -16.77 8.09 -17.20
N PHE A 785 -15.97 8.02 -16.13
CA PHE A 785 -16.43 7.82 -14.75
C PHE A 785 -16.33 9.08 -13.88
N VAL A 786 -15.98 10.22 -14.49
CA VAL A 786 -15.90 11.50 -13.80
C VAL A 786 -16.83 12.51 -14.47
N ASP A 787 -17.89 12.85 -13.78
CA ASP A 787 -18.82 13.91 -14.16
C ASP A 787 -18.08 15.26 -14.03
N ASP A 788 -18.12 16.18 -15.00
CA ASP A 788 -18.97 16.24 -16.21
C ASP A 788 -18.15 16.06 -17.51
N CYS A 789 -17.13 15.19 -17.51
CA CYS A 789 -16.18 15.09 -18.63
C CYS A 789 -16.88 14.76 -19.96
N LEU A 790 -17.83 13.82 -19.95
CA LEU A 790 -18.58 13.43 -21.15
C LEU A 790 -19.59 14.49 -21.56
N GLU A 791 -20.20 15.22 -20.64
CA GLU A 791 -21.15 16.28 -20.95
C GLU A 791 -20.45 17.50 -21.54
N LYS A 792 -19.25 17.82 -21.06
CA LYS A 792 -18.41 18.91 -21.55
C LYS A 792 -17.65 18.56 -22.84
N GLY A 793 -17.49 17.28 -23.15
CA GLY A 793 -16.60 16.84 -24.23
C GLY A 793 -15.13 17.11 -23.95
N MET A 794 -14.75 17.08 -22.66
CA MET A 794 -13.42 17.47 -22.20
C MET A 794 -12.79 16.38 -21.33
N ASP A 795 -11.50 16.19 -21.52
CA ASP A 795 -10.70 15.25 -20.73
C ASP A 795 -10.64 15.61 -19.24
N TYR A 796 -10.51 14.59 -18.40
CA TYR A 796 -10.31 14.72 -16.96
C TYR A 796 -9.20 15.73 -16.61
N TYR A 797 -8.02 15.60 -17.23
CA TYR A 797 -6.89 16.49 -16.99
C TYR A 797 -6.99 17.83 -17.75
N ALA A 798 -8.07 18.07 -18.49
CA ALA A 798 -8.35 19.33 -19.18
C ALA A 798 -9.47 20.15 -18.50
N GLY A 799 -9.90 19.79 -17.29
CA GLY A 799 -10.97 20.48 -16.56
C GLY A 799 -12.37 19.93 -16.82
N GLY A 800 -12.47 18.67 -17.26
CA GLY A 800 -13.75 17.99 -17.45
C GLY A 800 -14.52 17.73 -16.13
N ALA A 801 -13.82 17.56 -15.00
CA ALA A 801 -14.46 17.28 -13.72
C ALA A 801 -15.39 18.42 -13.24
N ARG A 802 -16.41 18.03 -12.47
CA ARG A 802 -17.40 18.94 -11.87
C ARG A 802 -16.82 19.72 -10.70
N TYR A 803 -16.08 19.04 -9.83
CA TYR A 803 -15.41 19.63 -8.67
C TYR A 803 -13.89 19.59 -8.83
N ASN A 804 -13.20 20.55 -8.21
CA ASN A 804 -11.74 20.65 -8.25
C ASN A 804 -11.22 20.79 -6.83
N VAL A 805 -10.85 19.66 -6.26
CA VAL A 805 -10.42 19.57 -4.87
C VAL A 805 -8.92 19.85 -4.78
N ILE A 806 -8.57 20.82 -3.94
CA ILE A 806 -7.21 21.07 -3.49
C ILE A 806 -7.13 20.62 -2.03
N GLY A 807 -6.30 19.62 -1.75
CA GLY A 807 -6.03 19.09 -0.42
C GLY A 807 -4.74 19.66 0.19
N PRO A 808 -4.77 20.76 0.97
CA PRO A 808 -3.64 21.18 1.77
C PRO A 808 -3.22 20.10 2.78
N CYS A 809 -2.13 19.40 2.51
CA CYS A 809 -1.66 18.32 3.39
C CYS A 809 -0.46 18.75 4.24
N PHE A 810 -0.69 18.95 5.54
CA PHE A 810 0.35 19.43 6.46
C PHE A 810 1.14 18.29 7.08
N THR A 811 2.44 18.50 7.22
CA THR A 811 3.35 17.57 7.90
C THR A 811 3.95 18.22 9.14
N ALA A 812 4.46 17.38 10.05
CA ALA A 812 5.14 17.78 11.29
C ALA A 812 4.25 18.53 12.31
N LEU A 813 2.92 18.49 12.20
CA LEU A 813 2.04 19.20 13.14
C LEU A 813 2.29 18.80 14.62
N PRO A 814 2.37 17.51 14.99
CA PRO A 814 2.69 17.12 16.36
C PRO A 814 4.07 17.63 16.84
N ASN A 815 5.08 17.61 15.95
CA ASN A 815 6.41 18.15 16.26
C ASN A 815 6.34 19.67 16.49
N THR A 816 5.64 20.40 15.63
CA THR A 816 5.48 21.86 15.73
C THR A 816 4.72 22.26 16.98
N ILE A 817 3.63 21.55 17.34
CA ILE A 817 2.88 21.78 18.58
C ILE A 817 3.80 21.59 19.79
N ASN A 818 4.51 20.46 19.86
CA ASN A 818 5.44 20.18 20.96
C ASN A 818 6.59 21.21 21.02
N SER A 819 7.11 21.63 19.87
CA SER A 819 8.13 22.68 19.79
C SER A 819 7.63 24.04 20.31
N LEU A 820 6.45 24.47 19.87
CA LEU A 820 5.85 25.72 20.33
C LEU A 820 5.54 25.66 21.83
N TRP A 821 5.05 24.52 22.32
CA TRP A 821 4.86 24.27 23.74
C TRP A 821 6.17 24.38 24.53
N ALA A 822 7.25 23.79 24.04
CA ALA A 822 8.58 23.90 24.63
C ALA A 822 9.10 25.34 24.60
N VAL A 823 8.91 26.08 23.51
CA VAL A 823 9.26 27.51 23.44
C VAL A 823 8.49 28.31 24.49
N ARG A 824 7.18 28.07 24.64
CA ARG A 824 6.35 28.73 25.66
C ARG A 824 6.91 28.45 27.06
N LYS A 825 7.09 27.18 27.43
CA LYS A 825 7.50 26.77 28.78
C LYS A 825 8.94 27.12 29.11
N LEU A 826 9.89 26.94 28.19
CA LEU A 826 11.33 27.12 28.47
C LEU A 826 11.81 28.58 28.34
N VAL A 827 11.05 29.43 27.64
CA VAL A 827 11.47 30.82 27.34
C VAL A 827 10.53 31.89 27.91
N PHE A 828 9.21 31.73 27.76
CA PHE A 828 8.26 32.81 28.01
C PHE A 828 7.41 32.63 29.28
N ASP A 829 7.29 31.41 29.79
CA ASP A 829 6.57 31.13 31.03
C ASP A 829 7.37 31.61 32.25
N GLU A 830 6.78 32.50 33.06
CA GLU A 830 7.45 33.11 34.21
C GLU A 830 7.93 32.10 35.26
N THR A 831 7.31 30.92 35.32
CA THR A 831 7.57 29.90 36.33
C THR A 831 8.49 28.78 35.84
N THR A 832 8.47 28.47 34.55
CA THR A 832 9.25 27.36 33.98
C THR A 832 10.40 27.79 33.06
N ALA A 833 10.54 29.08 32.73
CA ALA A 833 11.60 29.53 31.83
C ALA A 833 13.01 29.27 32.40
N VAL A 834 13.86 28.64 31.58
CA VAL A 834 15.24 28.25 31.93
C VAL A 834 16.29 28.78 30.95
N THR A 835 15.84 29.44 29.88
CA THR A 835 16.69 29.97 28.80
C THR A 835 16.03 31.19 28.14
N SER A 836 16.79 31.87 27.28
CA SER A 836 16.27 32.95 26.43
C SER A 836 16.03 32.44 25.01
N LEU A 837 15.15 33.11 24.23
CA LEU A 837 14.91 32.70 22.84
C LEU A 837 16.21 32.65 21.99
N PRO A 838 17.14 33.61 22.08
CA PRO A 838 18.41 33.53 21.36
C PRO A 838 19.28 32.34 21.77
N GLU A 839 19.37 32.02 23.06
CA GLU A 839 20.16 30.88 23.56
C GLU A 839 19.53 29.55 23.08
N LEU A 840 18.20 29.41 23.14
CA LEU A 840 17.50 28.24 22.60
C LEU A 840 17.75 28.08 21.10
N VAL A 841 17.59 29.14 20.29
CA VAL A 841 17.83 29.07 18.83
C VAL A 841 19.28 28.69 18.51
N GLU A 842 20.26 29.18 19.28
CA GLU A 842 21.66 28.78 19.11
C GLU A 842 21.89 27.31 19.50
N ALA A 843 21.25 26.83 20.57
CA ALA A 843 21.28 25.42 20.96
C ALA A 843 20.72 24.51 19.85
N LEU A 844 19.61 24.90 19.21
CA LEU A 844 19.01 24.17 18.09
C LEU A 844 19.93 24.17 16.85
N MET A 845 20.57 25.30 16.53
CA MET A 845 21.56 25.37 15.45
C MET A 845 22.80 24.50 15.71
N CYS A 846 23.14 24.27 16.98
CA CYS A 846 24.23 23.39 17.39
C CYS A 846 23.78 21.95 17.66
N ASP A 847 22.60 21.54 17.16
CA ASP A 847 21.99 20.23 17.37
C ASP A 847 22.04 19.78 18.84
N TRP A 848 21.58 20.65 19.74
CA TRP A 848 21.55 20.43 21.19
C TRP A 848 22.94 20.19 21.83
N GLY A 849 24.01 20.67 21.20
CA GLY A 849 25.38 20.49 21.68
C GLY A 849 26.12 19.33 21.02
N GLU A 850 25.47 18.58 20.13
CA GLU A 850 26.09 17.48 19.39
C GLU A 850 26.86 17.96 18.15
N SER A 851 26.55 19.17 17.66
CA SER A 851 27.24 19.79 16.52
C SER A 851 27.80 21.17 16.90
N MET A 852 29.02 21.17 17.45
CA MET A 852 29.70 22.38 17.91
C MET A 852 30.69 22.88 16.87
N VAL A 853 30.18 23.50 15.80
CA VAL A 853 30.96 23.97 14.64
C VAL A 853 30.98 25.49 14.49
N GLU A 854 32.02 26.03 13.84
CA GLU A 854 32.00 27.43 13.41
C GLU A 854 30.86 27.63 12.39
N PRO A 855 30.11 28.74 12.47
CA PRO A 855 30.39 29.97 13.20
C PRO A 855 29.69 30.10 14.57
N PHE A 856 28.91 29.11 15.00
CA PHE A 856 28.11 29.18 16.22
C PHE A 856 28.95 29.01 17.48
N VAL A 857 30.03 28.24 17.36
CA VAL A 857 31.13 28.26 18.33
C VAL A 857 32.42 28.71 17.66
N SER A 858 33.29 29.35 18.44
CA SER A 858 34.63 29.71 17.98
C SER A 858 35.61 28.61 18.37
N THR A 859 36.35 28.08 17.39
CA THR A 859 37.45 27.14 17.68
C THR A 859 38.53 27.76 18.57
N LEU A 860 38.66 29.09 18.54
CA LEU A 860 39.55 29.88 19.40
C LEU A 860 39.11 29.90 20.88
N ALA A 861 37.88 29.49 21.20
CA ALA A 861 37.43 29.34 22.58
C ALA A 861 38.17 28.20 23.30
N GLY A 862 38.73 27.23 22.58
CA GLY A 862 39.39 26.07 23.17
C GLY A 862 38.41 25.03 23.70
N GLU A 863 38.86 23.77 23.72
CA GLU A 863 38.02 22.58 23.90
C GLU A 863 37.16 22.61 25.18
N GLY A 864 37.73 23.02 26.31
CA GLY A 864 36.98 23.04 27.59
C GLY A 864 35.78 24.00 27.59
N ARG A 865 35.88 25.16 26.93
CA ARG A 865 34.76 26.11 26.82
C ARG A 865 33.71 25.65 25.83
N ILE A 866 34.14 25.01 24.74
CA ILE A 866 33.23 24.40 23.76
C ILE A 866 32.46 23.25 24.43
N ALA A 867 33.14 22.37 25.16
CA ALA A 867 32.52 21.28 25.89
C ALA A 867 31.54 21.75 26.97
N ALA A 868 31.89 22.76 27.76
CA ALA A 868 30.98 23.33 28.74
C ALA A 868 29.71 23.94 28.10
N ARG A 869 29.85 24.58 26.93
CA ARG A 869 28.71 25.11 26.18
C ARG A 869 27.85 24.00 25.57
N ALA A 870 28.48 22.94 25.08
CA ALA A 870 27.78 21.77 24.57
C ALA A 870 26.93 21.14 25.68
N GLU A 871 27.50 21.02 26.88
CA GLU A 871 26.79 20.50 28.05
C GLU A 871 25.60 21.37 28.45
N ARG A 872 25.76 22.71 28.43
CA ARG A 872 24.62 23.64 28.62
C ARG A 872 23.50 23.38 27.61
N PHE A 873 23.81 23.11 26.35
CA PHE A 873 22.79 22.80 25.35
C PHE A 873 22.14 21.43 25.58
N ARG A 874 22.90 20.43 26.06
CA ARG A 874 22.34 19.13 26.47
C ARG A 874 21.42 19.26 27.69
N ASP A 875 21.74 20.12 28.65
CA ASP A 875 20.88 20.40 29.81
C ASP A 875 19.54 21.02 29.36
N LEU A 876 19.58 21.96 28.41
CA LEU A 876 18.36 22.53 27.82
C LEU A 876 17.54 21.46 27.09
N ARG A 877 18.20 20.56 26.34
CA ARG A 877 17.53 19.42 25.71
C ARG A 877 16.87 18.51 26.73
N ALA A 878 17.53 18.23 27.85
CA ALA A 878 16.98 17.42 28.92
C ALA A 878 15.72 18.05 29.53
N ALA A 879 15.71 19.38 29.71
CA ALA A 879 14.53 20.11 30.14
C ALA A 879 13.38 20.03 29.11
N ALA A 880 13.68 20.15 27.81
CA ALA A 880 12.70 19.99 26.74
C ALA A 880 12.08 18.59 26.69
N LEU A 881 12.91 17.54 26.79
CA LEU A 881 12.47 16.14 26.76
C LEU A 881 11.60 15.75 27.95
N ALA A 882 11.64 16.51 29.05
CA ALA A 882 10.84 16.28 30.26
C ALA A 882 9.43 16.90 30.21
N LEU A 883 9.12 17.70 29.18
CA LEU A 883 7.80 18.32 29.02
C LEU A 883 6.75 17.29 28.55
N PRO A 884 5.46 17.50 28.89
CA PRO A 884 4.39 16.68 28.34
C PRO A 884 4.30 16.84 26.81
N ARG A 885 3.81 15.80 26.14
CA ARG A 885 3.72 15.72 24.69
C ARG A 885 2.28 15.68 24.22
N TYR A 886 2.01 16.41 23.14
CA TYR A 886 0.75 16.40 22.41
C TYR A 886 0.33 14.97 22.03
N GLY A 887 -0.95 14.68 22.24
CA GLY A 887 -1.61 13.43 21.88
C GLY A 887 -1.39 12.28 22.87
N ARG A 888 -0.86 12.57 24.06
CA ARG A 888 -0.60 11.56 25.10
C ARG A 888 -1.49 11.74 26.35
N GLY A 889 -2.56 12.53 26.26
CA GLY A 889 -3.57 12.66 27.31
C GLY A 889 -3.25 13.74 28.36
N ASP A 890 -2.32 14.63 28.07
CA ASP A 890 -2.04 15.81 28.92
C ASP A 890 -2.94 16.97 28.47
N GLN A 891 -3.85 17.37 29.36
CA GLN A 891 -4.91 18.32 29.03
C GLN A 891 -4.40 19.70 28.58
N GLU A 892 -3.26 20.17 29.09
CA GLU A 892 -2.76 21.50 28.76
C GLU A 892 -2.17 21.56 27.34
N VAL A 893 -1.31 20.61 27.00
CA VAL A 893 -0.67 20.58 25.66
C VAL A 893 -1.65 20.12 24.58
N ASP A 894 -2.59 19.23 24.90
CA ASP A 894 -3.61 18.76 23.96
C ASP A 894 -4.58 19.90 23.60
N ALA A 895 -5.06 20.67 24.59
CA ALA A 895 -5.88 21.86 24.33
C ALA A 895 -5.13 22.94 23.54
N PHE A 896 -3.85 23.16 23.84
CA PHE A 896 -3.01 24.07 23.06
C PHE A 896 -2.85 23.60 21.61
N GLY A 897 -2.69 22.29 21.40
CA GLY A 897 -2.62 21.69 20.07
C GLY A 897 -3.91 21.89 19.27
N ASP A 898 -5.08 21.69 19.89
CA ASP A 898 -6.39 21.90 19.25
C ASP A 898 -6.57 23.35 18.78
N GLU A 899 -6.28 24.34 19.63
CA GLU A 899 -6.34 25.76 19.27
C GLU A 899 -5.37 26.09 18.11
N PHE A 900 -4.17 25.51 18.13
CA PHE A 900 -3.18 25.69 17.08
C PHE A 900 -3.66 25.12 15.74
N LEU A 901 -4.19 23.89 15.75
CA LEU A 901 -4.75 23.23 14.56
C LEU A 901 -5.88 24.04 13.95
N GLN A 902 -6.82 24.53 14.78
CA GLN A 902 -7.92 25.38 14.31
C GLN A 902 -7.40 26.64 13.60
N ARG A 903 -6.38 27.29 14.18
CA ARG A 903 -5.77 28.49 13.59
C ARG A 903 -4.99 28.16 12.31
N VAL A 904 -4.38 26.98 12.19
CA VAL A 904 -3.75 26.50 10.94
C VAL A 904 -4.79 26.38 9.84
N SER A 905 -5.88 25.64 10.09
CA SER A 905 -6.96 25.46 9.11
C SER A 905 -7.56 26.79 8.68
N ALA A 906 -7.93 27.66 9.63
CA ALA A 906 -8.49 28.98 9.33
C ALA A 906 -7.55 29.86 8.49
N THR A 907 -6.24 29.84 8.79
CA THR A 907 -5.22 30.62 8.05
C THR A 907 -5.06 30.13 6.61
N VAL A 908 -5.25 28.84 6.38
CA VAL A 908 -5.11 28.20 5.07
C VAL A 908 -6.38 28.43 4.24
N MET A 909 -7.55 28.25 4.86
CA MET A 909 -8.84 28.57 4.24
C MET A 909 -8.90 30.03 3.76
N SER A 910 -8.36 30.97 4.56
CA SER A 910 -8.36 32.39 4.20
C SER A 910 -7.59 32.69 2.91
N THR A 911 -6.71 31.81 2.42
CA THR A 911 -5.97 32.05 1.17
C THR A 911 -6.83 31.94 -0.08
N LEU A 912 -7.99 31.29 0.01
CA LEU A 912 -8.96 31.19 -1.09
C LEU A 912 -10.33 31.79 -0.76
N THR A 913 -10.70 31.96 0.52
CA THR A 913 -11.90 32.75 0.87
C THR A 913 -11.65 34.25 0.79
N ASP A 914 -10.44 34.72 1.13
CA ASP A 914 -9.96 36.09 0.92
C ASP A 914 -8.66 36.08 0.07
N PRO A 915 -8.76 35.73 -1.23
CA PRO A 915 -7.58 35.52 -2.06
C PRO A 915 -6.88 36.84 -2.38
N ALA A 916 -5.54 36.82 -2.36
CA ALA A 916 -4.74 37.93 -2.85
C ALA A 916 -5.00 38.17 -4.36
N GLN A 917 -4.86 39.42 -4.82
CA GLN A 917 -5.18 39.81 -6.20
C GLN A 917 -4.57 38.91 -7.31
N PRO A 918 -3.30 38.45 -7.23
CA PRO A 918 -2.74 37.54 -8.24
C PRO A 918 -3.50 36.21 -8.31
N THR A 919 -3.80 35.62 -7.16
CA THR A 919 -4.53 34.34 -7.06
C THR A 919 -5.99 34.52 -7.48
N ALA A 920 -6.65 35.60 -7.04
CA ALA A 920 -8.01 35.93 -7.46
C ALA A 920 -8.13 36.08 -8.99
N ARG A 921 -7.16 36.73 -9.64
CA ARG A 921 -7.09 36.82 -11.11
C ARG A 921 -7.05 35.44 -11.75
N THR A 922 -6.16 34.56 -11.26
CA THR A 922 -6.03 33.21 -11.81
C THR A 922 -7.32 32.41 -11.64
N LEU A 923 -8.04 32.56 -10.51
CA LEU A 923 -9.34 31.91 -10.32
C LEU A 923 -10.39 32.40 -11.33
N VAL A 924 -10.46 33.71 -11.60
CA VAL A 924 -11.36 34.28 -12.62
C VAL A 924 -10.99 33.75 -14.01
N GLU A 925 -9.71 33.77 -14.38
CA GLU A 925 -9.22 33.28 -15.68
C GLU A 925 -9.52 31.78 -15.88
N LEU A 926 -9.40 30.97 -14.82
CA LEU A 926 -9.76 29.55 -14.87
C LEU A 926 -11.27 29.36 -15.03
N ALA A 927 -12.09 30.15 -14.35
CA ALA A 927 -13.54 30.09 -14.46
C ALA A 927 -14.03 30.49 -15.86
N GLU A 928 -13.44 31.53 -16.45
CA GLU A 928 -13.72 31.92 -17.84
C GLU A 928 -13.31 30.84 -18.85
N ARG A 929 -12.26 30.07 -18.55
CA ARG A 929 -11.74 29.04 -19.44
C ARG A 929 -12.47 27.70 -19.34
N TYR A 930 -12.84 27.29 -18.14
CA TYR A 930 -13.34 25.93 -17.84
C TYR A 930 -14.78 25.88 -17.33
N GLY A 931 -15.37 27.03 -17.00
CA GLY A 931 -16.72 27.13 -16.46
C GLY A 931 -17.73 27.67 -17.47
N SER A 932 -18.97 27.20 -17.37
CA SER A 932 -20.15 27.77 -18.05
C SER A 932 -21.31 27.90 -17.06
N PRO A 933 -22.40 28.62 -17.40
CA PRO A 933 -23.60 28.66 -16.57
C PRO A 933 -24.20 27.27 -16.27
N GLU A 934 -24.08 26.32 -17.19
CA GLU A 934 -24.57 24.94 -17.04
C GLU A 934 -23.60 24.07 -16.23
N HIS A 935 -22.29 24.31 -16.38
CA HIS A 935 -21.23 23.57 -15.71
C HIS A 935 -20.20 24.54 -15.11
N PRO A 936 -20.52 25.20 -13.99
CA PRO A 936 -19.66 26.20 -13.40
C PRO A 936 -18.35 25.58 -12.90
N PHE A 937 -17.28 26.37 -12.94
CA PHE A 937 -15.98 26.00 -12.40
C PHE A 937 -15.84 26.51 -10.96
N GLY A 938 -15.23 25.73 -10.09
CA GLY A 938 -14.86 26.20 -8.77
C GLY A 938 -13.87 25.28 -8.08
N ILE A 939 -13.31 25.80 -6.99
CA ILE A 939 -12.33 25.10 -6.17
C ILE A 939 -12.97 24.75 -4.83
N GLN A 940 -12.70 23.53 -4.36
CA GLN A 940 -12.97 23.08 -3.00
C GLN A 940 -11.65 22.93 -2.26
N LEU A 941 -11.51 23.57 -1.10
CA LEU A 941 -10.29 23.51 -0.30
C LEU A 941 -10.53 22.61 0.91
N GLN A 942 -9.74 21.54 1.01
CA GLN A 942 -9.89 20.54 2.07
C GLN A 942 -8.57 20.40 2.85
N PRO A 943 -8.36 21.16 3.95
CA PRO A 943 -7.20 20.95 4.81
C PRO A 943 -7.12 19.52 5.36
N GLY A 944 -5.93 18.93 5.33
CA GLY A 944 -5.62 17.58 5.78
C GLY A 944 -4.24 17.50 6.44
N VAL A 945 -3.97 16.35 7.07
CA VAL A 945 -2.69 16.04 7.72
C VAL A 945 -2.19 14.71 7.19
N GLY A 946 -0.98 14.67 6.64
CA GLY A 946 -0.46 13.44 6.06
C GLY A 946 1.04 13.46 5.87
N THR A 947 1.67 12.38 6.35
CA THR A 947 3.12 12.16 6.26
C THR A 947 3.47 10.94 5.44
N PHE A 948 2.51 10.05 5.17
CA PHE A 948 2.70 8.90 4.28
C PHE A 948 3.84 7.99 4.80
N GLU A 949 4.77 7.58 3.94
CA GLU A 949 6.06 7.03 4.38
C GLU A 949 7.16 8.08 4.57
N ASN A 950 6.89 9.32 4.15
CA ASN A 950 7.87 10.40 4.06
C ASN A 950 8.21 11.00 5.42
N TYR A 951 7.67 10.52 6.55
CA TYR A 951 8.04 11.00 7.89
C TYR A 951 9.55 10.91 8.17
N LEU A 952 10.27 9.99 7.51
CA LEU A 952 11.74 9.95 7.50
C LEU A 952 12.35 11.07 6.66
N GLU A 953 11.89 11.21 5.40
CA GLU A 953 12.40 12.18 4.43
C GLU A 953 12.13 13.63 4.88
N PHE A 954 10.89 13.93 5.22
CA PHE A 954 10.48 15.22 5.76
C PHE A 954 11.23 15.56 7.06
N GLY A 955 11.53 14.56 7.89
CA GLY A 955 12.37 14.71 9.08
C GLY A 955 13.83 15.01 8.74
N ALA A 956 14.39 14.33 7.74
CA ALA A 956 15.75 14.53 7.24
C ALA A 956 15.98 15.96 6.72
N MET A 957 14.93 16.64 6.26
CA MET A 957 14.95 18.03 5.78
C MET A 957 14.72 19.09 6.89
N CYS A 958 14.59 18.68 8.14
CA CYS A 958 14.36 19.60 9.28
C CYS A 958 15.56 19.61 10.24
N GLY A 959 15.91 20.80 10.73
CA GLY A 959 16.90 20.97 11.79
C GLY A 959 16.42 20.42 13.14
N ALA A 960 17.25 20.56 14.18
CA ALA A 960 16.82 20.21 15.54
C ALA A 960 15.66 21.12 15.96
N SER A 961 14.70 20.56 16.70
CA SER A 961 13.48 21.26 17.11
C SER A 961 13.34 21.33 18.62
N ALA A 962 12.57 22.32 19.09
CA ALA A 962 12.53 22.73 20.50
C ALA A 962 11.94 21.66 21.43
N GLU A 963 11.23 20.65 20.91
CA GLU A 963 10.77 19.48 21.70
C GLU A 963 11.88 18.48 22.05
N GLY A 964 13.13 18.73 21.62
CA GLY A 964 14.28 17.89 21.93
C GLY A 964 14.63 16.85 20.86
N ARG A 965 13.92 16.85 19.73
CA ARG A 965 14.27 16.08 18.53
C ARG A 965 15.55 16.66 17.90
N ARG A 966 16.46 15.79 17.46
CA ARG A 966 17.72 16.17 16.82
C ARG A 966 17.56 16.45 15.33
N ALA A 967 18.54 17.13 14.76
CA ALA A 967 18.57 17.45 13.33
C ALA A 967 18.50 16.18 12.48
N GLY A 968 17.59 16.16 11.51
CA GLY A 968 17.41 15.05 10.59
C GLY A 968 16.69 13.82 11.16
N GLU A 969 16.25 13.84 12.42
CA GLU A 969 15.47 12.74 12.99
C GLU A 969 14.05 12.66 12.39
N PRO A 970 13.44 11.45 12.36
CA PRO A 970 12.08 11.25 11.85
C PRO A 970 11.03 12.13 12.53
N LEU A 971 9.99 12.47 11.78
CA LEU A 971 8.81 13.15 12.32
C LEU A 971 7.81 12.16 12.93
N ALA A 972 6.80 12.69 13.62
CA ALA A 972 5.57 11.94 13.89
C ALA A 972 4.89 11.50 12.60
N THR A 973 4.13 10.40 12.66
CA THR A 973 3.26 10.00 11.54
C THR A 973 1.93 10.72 11.65
N ASP A 974 1.58 11.48 10.62
CA ASP A 974 0.33 12.23 10.50
C ASP A 974 0.08 13.15 11.71
N LEU A 975 -1.09 13.09 12.35
CA LEU A 975 -1.38 13.81 13.60
C LEU A 975 -1.02 12.99 14.84
N SER A 976 -0.37 11.83 14.68
CA SER A 976 -0.07 10.92 15.78
C SER A 976 0.99 11.49 16.74
N PRO A 977 1.05 11.00 17.99
CA PRO A 977 2.06 11.46 18.92
C PRO A 977 3.49 11.14 18.44
N THR A 978 4.44 12.00 18.80
CA THR A 978 5.85 11.85 18.37
C THR A 978 6.48 10.56 18.91
N PRO A 979 7.25 9.81 18.08
CA PRO A 979 7.99 8.63 18.54
C PRO A 979 9.10 9.02 19.51
N SER A 980 9.61 8.04 20.27
CA SER A 980 10.76 8.28 21.16
C SER A 980 12.01 8.71 20.35
N PRO A 981 12.84 9.65 20.87
CA PRO A 981 14.01 10.15 20.15
C PRO A 981 14.95 9.03 19.67
N ALA A 982 15.44 9.13 18.44
CA ALA A 982 16.18 8.06 17.79
C ALA A 982 17.55 7.80 18.42
N ASP A 983 18.15 8.84 19.03
CA ASP A 983 19.41 8.78 19.75
C ASP A 983 19.30 8.26 21.20
N ARG A 984 18.09 7.93 21.68
CA ARG A 984 17.83 7.37 23.01
C ARG A 984 17.40 5.89 22.92
N PRO A 985 17.51 5.14 24.04
CA PRO A 985 16.82 3.85 24.17
C PRO A 985 15.35 3.97 23.81
N VAL A 986 14.75 2.90 23.29
CA VAL A 986 13.34 2.88 22.93
C VAL A 986 12.50 3.10 24.20
N ASP A 987 11.61 4.10 24.14
CA ASP A 987 10.57 4.35 25.13
C ASP A 987 9.22 4.28 24.42
N HIS A 988 8.39 3.31 24.83
CA HIS A 988 7.08 3.07 24.24
C HIS A 988 6.00 4.03 24.77
N GLN A 989 6.31 4.90 25.73
CA GLN A 989 5.43 5.99 26.17
C GLN A 989 3.99 5.52 26.46
N GLU A 990 3.82 4.39 27.16
CA GLU A 990 2.51 3.76 27.38
C GLU A 990 1.49 4.71 28.02
N ALA A 991 0.27 4.75 27.48
CA ALA A 991 -0.82 5.57 28.00
C ALA A 991 -2.20 4.91 27.79
N ASP A 992 -3.19 5.30 28.61
CA ASP A 992 -4.57 4.82 28.50
C ASP A 992 -5.23 5.27 27.18
N PHE A 993 -5.77 4.32 26.41
CA PHE A 993 -6.26 4.58 25.05
C PHE A 993 -7.47 5.53 25.04
N LEU A 994 -8.45 5.36 25.94
CA LEU A 994 -9.60 6.27 25.96
C LEU A 994 -9.21 7.69 26.38
N THR A 995 -8.21 7.82 27.25
CA THR A 995 -7.67 9.13 27.66
C THR A 995 -6.95 9.81 26.50
N THR A 996 -6.08 9.11 25.78
CA THR A 996 -5.38 9.67 24.62
C THR A 996 -6.33 9.98 23.47
N LEU A 997 -7.31 9.11 23.22
CA LEU A 997 -8.36 9.35 22.22
C LEU A 997 -9.11 10.64 22.53
N ARG A 998 -9.63 10.81 23.75
CA ARG A 998 -10.36 12.02 24.15
C ARG A 998 -9.51 13.29 24.13
N GLY A 999 -8.21 13.17 24.38
CA GLY A 999 -7.25 14.28 24.26
C GLY A 999 -7.16 14.84 22.84
N MET A 1000 -7.50 14.05 21.82
CA MET A 1000 -7.52 14.49 20.42
C MET A 1000 -8.90 15.05 19.97
N THR A 1001 -9.90 15.06 20.86
CA THR A 1001 -11.23 15.61 20.57
C THR A 1001 -11.19 17.14 20.61
N GLY A 1002 -11.59 17.80 19.52
CA GLY A 1002 -11.69 19.26 19.49
C GLY A 1002 -11.95 19.85 18.11
N ALA A 1003 -12.24 21.15 18.07
CA ALA A 1003 -12.61 21.85 16.84
C ALA A 1003 -11.42 22.01 15.88
N GLY A 1004 -10.19 21.92 16.41
CA GLY A 1004 -8.96 21.93 15.64
C GLY A 1004 -8.87 20.73 14.71
N SER A 1005 -8.89 19.51 15.23
CA SER A 1005 -8.84 18.29 14.40
C SER A 1005 -10.05 18.17 13.45
N GLU A 1006 -11.24 18.59 13.89
CA GLU A 1006 -12.46 18.62 13.06
C GLU A 1006 -12.40 19.60 11.89
N SER A 1007 -11.49 20.58 11.93
CA SER A 1007 -11.27 21.54 10.84
C SER A 1007 -10.32 21.03 9.73
N PHE A 1008 -9.93 19.75 9.79
CA PHE A 1008 -9.11 19.07 8.77
C PHE A 1008 -9.93 17.97 8.09
N TRP A 1009 -10.66 18.36 7.07
CA TRP A 1009 -11.71 17.60 6.38
C TRP A 1009 -11.18 16.76 5.21
N ASP A 1010 -9.94 17.01 4.76
CA ASP A 1010 -9.09 16.00 4.10
C ASP A 1010 -8.35 15.14 5.15
N ILE A 1011 -9.00 15.02 6.31
CA ILE A 1011 -8.69 14.16 7.44
C ILE A 1011 -7.44 14.56 8.25
N ALA A 1012 -7.47 14.25 9.55
CA ALA A 1012 -6.33 14.31 10.45
C ALA A 1012 -6.11 12.95 11.14
N PRO A 1013 -5.38 12.02 10.50
CA PRO A 1013 -5.19 10.66 11.00
C PRO A 1013 -4.49 10.60 12.36
N THR A 1014 -4.99 9.74 13.24
CA THR A 1014 -4.31 9.36 14.47
C THR A 1014 -4.06 7.85 14.49
N ASP A 1015 -2.78 7.46 14.52
CA ASP A 1015 -2.33 6.09 14.53
C ASP A 1015 -2.00 5.63 15.95
N TYR A 1016 -2.60 4.51 16.36
CA TYR A 1016 -2.36 3.91 17.68
C TYR A 1016 -1.77 2.51 17.54
N ASN A 1017 -0.73 2.22 18.32
CA ASN A 1017 -0.26 0.85 18.51
C ASN A 1017 -0.89 0.27 19.77
N ILE A 1018 -1.39 -0.97 19.68
CA ILE A 1018 -1.87 -1.76 20.81
C ILE A 1018 -1.10 -3.08 20.89
N ARG A 1019 -0.99 -3.61 22.10
CA ARG A 1019 -0.43 -4.94 22.33
C ARG A 1019 -1.38 -6.02 21.80
N GLU A 1020 -0.83 -7.19 21.56
CA GLU A 1020 -1.59 -8.31 20.99
C GLU A 1020 -2.66 -8.87 21.93
N ASP A 1021 -2.47 -8.73 23.24
CA ASP A 1021 -3.39 -9.16 24.30
C ASP A 1021 -4.51 -8.14 24.58
N PHE A 1022 -4.66 -7.11 23.74
CA PHE A 1022 -5.71 -6.11 23.89
C PHE A 1022 -7.09 -6.74 23.71
N GLY A 1023 -7.95 -6.62 24.73
CA GLY A 1023 -9.24 -7.31 24.76
C GLY A 1023 -10.23 -6.84 23.69
N LEU A 1024 -10.97 -7.78 23.09
CA LEU A 1024 -12.00 -7.51 22.06
C LEU A 1024 -13.06 -6.51 22.54
N ASP A 1025 -13.60 -6.69 23.75
CA ASP A 1025 -14.61 -5.78 24.31
C ASP A 1025 -14.06 -4.36 24.51
N ALA A 1026 -12.79 -4.26 24.90
CA ALA A 1026 -12.14 -2.98 25.09
C ALA A 1026 -11.94 -2.25 23.76
N LEU A 1027 -11.50 -2.96 22.71
CA LEU A 1027 -11.34 -2.35 21.39
C LEU A 1027 -12.70 -1.98 20.79
N THR A 1028 -13.72 -2.84 20.96
CA THR A 1028 -15.09 -2.54 20.55
C THR A 1028 -15.60 -1.27 21.24
N ARG A 1029 -15.28 -1.07 22.52
CA ARG A 1029 -15.60 0.17 23.25
C ARG A 1029 -14.88 1.38 22.65
N VAL A 1030 -13.58 1.29 22.36
CA VAL A 1030 -12.82 2.37 21.71
C VAL A 1030 -13.47 2.77 20.39
N ILE A 1031 -13.83 1.80 19.55
CA ILE A 1031 -14.49 2.06 18.26
C ILE A 1031 -15.83 2.79 18.45
N ARG A 1032 -16.63 2.39 19.45
CA ARG A 1032 -17.92 3.04 19.74
C ARG A 1032 -17.76 4.46 20.26
N GLU A 1033 -16.77 4.72 21.12
CA GLU A 1033 -16.47 6.06 21.63
C GLU A 1033 -16.00 6.96 20.47
N PHE A 1034 -15.11 6.45 19.61
CA PHE A 1034 -14.69 7.15 18.40
C PHE A 1034 -15.87 7.45 17.47
N ALA A 1035 -16.74 6.47 17.22
CA ALA A 1035 -17.95 6.64 16.41
C ALA A 1035 -18.96 7.63 17.03
N SER A 1036 -18.90 7.84 18.35
CA SER A 1036 -19.73 8.81 19.08
C SER A 1036 -19.14 10.22 19.11
N GLY A 1037 -18.00 10.45 18.45
CA GLY A 1037 -17.38 11.76 18.32
C GLY A 1037 -16.10 11.97 19.12
N GLU A 1038 -15.62 10.97 19.88
CA GLU A 1038 -14.32 11.09 20.56
C GLU A 1038 -13.14 10.92 19.57
N GLY A 1039 -11.99 11.52 19.85
CA GLY A 1039 -10.82 11.45 18.99
C GLY A 1039 -10.74 12.52 17.92
N SER A 1040 -9.81 12.32 16.97
CA SER A 1040 -9.79 13.06 15.72
C SER A 1040 -10.96 12.64 14.81
N ASN A 1041 -10.86 12.88 13.50
CA ASN A 1041 -11.85 12.44 12.51
C ASN A 1041 -11.47 11.13 11.78
N LEU A 1042 -10.24 10.64 11.94
CA LEU A 1042 -9.81 9.31 11.50
C LEU A 1042 -8.96 8.61 12.57
N LEU A 1043 -9.26 7.34 12.79
CA LEU A 1043 -8.57 6.45 13.72
C LEU A 1043 -8.03 5.23 12.97
N THR A 1044 -6.75 4.93 13.19
CA THR A 1044 -6.13 3.67 12.79
C THR A 1044 -5.54 2.95 13.99
N VAL A 1045 -5.46 1.62 13.91
CA VAL A 1045 -4.89 0.80 14.98
C VAL A 1045 -3.96 -0.27 14.38
N THR A 1046 -2.73 -0.35 14.89
CA THR A 1046 -1.79 -1.44 14.64
C THR A 1046 -1.73 -2.35 15.87
N CYS A 1047 -2.01 -3.63 15.68
CA CYS A 1047 -1.94 -4.64 16.74
C CYS A 1047 -0.67 -5.48 16.55
N ALA A 1048 0.33 -5.28 17.41
CA ALA A 1048 1.56 -6.08 17.46
C ALA A 1048 2.35 -5.75 18.74
N ASN A 1049 2.99 -6.76 19.32
CA ASN A 1049 3.92 -6.53 20.43
C ASN A 1049 5.26 -5.94 19.94
N PRO A 1050 5.97 -5.13 20.75
CA PRO A 1050 7.33 -4.70 20.44
C PRO A 1050 8.27 -5.86 20.09
N GLU A 1051 8.14 -6.97 20.83
CA GLU A 1051 8.92 -8.20 20.63
C GLU A 1051 8.63 -8.86 19.26
N THR A 1052 7.41 -8.72 18.76
CA THR A 1052 7.01 -9.19 17.42
C THR A 1052 7.75 -8.42 16.33
N PHE A 1053 7.88 -7.09 16.47
CA PHE A 1053 8.66 -6.29 15.52
C PHE A 1053 10.16 -6.61 15.57
N GLU A 1054 10.72 -6.85 16.76
CA GLU A 1054 12.12 -7.28 16.89
C GLU A 1054 12.35 -8.66 16.26
N GLY A 1055 11.43 -9.60 16.50
CA GLY A 1055 11.42 -10.92 15.89
C GLY A 1055 11.36 -10.87 14.36
N ALA A 1056 10.48 -10.03 13.82
CA ALA A 1056 10.32 -9.85 12.37
C ALA A 1056 11.54 -9.22 11.69
N CYS A 1057 12.25 -8.31 12.37
CA CYS A 1057 13.53 -7.76 11.89
C CYS A 1057 14.63 -8.83 11.82
N ARG A 1058 14.60 -9.83 12.72
CA ARG A 1058 15.61 -10.89 12.80
C ARG A 1058 15.29 -12.06 11.85
N ASP A 1059 14.06 -12.54 11.84
CA ASP A 1059 13.64 -13.74 11.10
C ASP A 1059 12.39 -13.47 10.25
N PRO A 1060 12.52 -12.78 9.11
CA PRO A 1060 11.38 -12.28 8.36
C PRO A 1060 10.44 -13.38 7.83
N GLU A 1061 10.94 -14.58 7.51
CA GLU A 1061 10.08 -15.69 7.04
C GLU A 1061 9.11 -16.21 8.13
N LYS A 1062 9.37 -15.93 9.42
CA LYS A 1062 8.44 -16.26 10.52
C LYS A 1062 7.36 -15.21 10.76
N TYR A 1063 7.48 -14.02 10.14
CA TYR A 1063 6.62 -12.87 10.39
C TYR A 1063 6.09 -12.25 9.07
N ASP A 1064 5.93 -13.07 8.03
CA ASP A 1064 5.66 -12.62 6.67
C ASP A 1064 4.23 -12.15 6.36
N VAL A 1065 3.33 -12.26 7.34
CA VAL A 1065 2.01 -11.63 7.27
C VAL A 1065 1.76 -10.60 8.38
N VAL A 1066 2.80 -10.21 9.14
CA VAL A 1066 2.69 -9.10 10.09
C VAL A 1066 2.51 -7.80 9.33
N ARG A 1067 1.38 -7.12 9.56
CA ARG A 1067 0.99 -5.87 8.90
C ARG A 1067 1.13 -4.70 9.87
N VAL A 1068 1.45 -3.52 9.36
CA VAL A 1068 1.52 -2.29 10.15
C VAL A 1068 0.87 -1.13 9.42
N ARG A 1069 0.32 -0.18 10.17
CA ARG A 1069 -0.15 1.10 9.62
C ARG A 1069 0.98 2.12 9.62
N MET A 1070 1.26 2.70 8.46
CA MET A 1070 2.32 3.70 8.24
C MET A 1070 1.87 5.10 8.68
N GLY A 1071 1.75 6.06 7.76
CA GLY A 1071 1.08 7.36 7.91
C GLY A 1071 0.11 7.61 6.75
N GLY A 1072 -0.53 6.54 6.26
CA GLY A 1072 -1.38 6.63 5.08
C GLY A 1072 -1.82 5.29 4.48
N TRP A 1073 -1.03 4.23 4.66
CA TRP A 1073 -1.35 2.90 4.14
C TRP A 1073 -0.88 1.78 5.05
N SER A 1074 -1.10 0.55 4.60
CA SER A 1074 -0.85 -0.68 5.34
C SER A 1074 0.18 -1.52 4.62
N GLU A 1075 1.30 -1.83 5.26
CA GLU A 1075 2.40 -2.57 4.64
C GLU A 1075 2.76 -3.82 5.46
N PHE A 1076 3.32 -4.84 4.82
CA PHE A 1076 3.94 -5.95 5.53
C PHE A 1076 5.20 -5.45 6.21
N PHE A 1077 5.33 -5.63 7.53
CA PHE A 1077 6.43 -5.04 8.29
C PHE A 1077 7.81 -5.41 7.74
N ILE A 1078 7.95 -6.63 7.20
CA ILE A 1078 9.21 -7.16 6.69
C ILE A 1078 9.60 -6.64 5.29
N SER A 1079 8.64 -6.12 4.50
CA SER A 1079 8.92 -5.55 3.17
C SER A 1079 9.51 -4.14 3.26
N MET A 1080 9.28 -3.44 4.38
CA MET A 1080 9.76 -2.09 4.64
C MET A 1080 11.28 -2.03 4.79
N PHE A 1081 11.87 -0.86 4.55
CA PHE A 1081 13.29 -0.61 4.80
C PHE A 1081 13.61 -0.51 6.30
N PRO A 1082 14.86 -0.78 6.73
CA PRO A 1082 15.20 -0.85 8.16
C PRO A 1082 14.97 0.46 8.93
N ALA A 1083 15.05 1.60 8.25
CA ALA A 1083 14.81 2.90 8.85
C ALA A 1083 13.34 3.07 9.26
N HIS A 1084 12.41 2.61 8.42
CA HIS A 1084 10.98 2.58 8.74
C HIS A 1084 10.70 1.60 9.87
N GLN A 1085 11.23 0.37 9.80
CA GLN A 1085 11.09 -0.65 10.85
C GLN A 1085 11.51 -0.13 12.24
N ARG A 1086 12.68 0.54 12.32
CA ARG A 1086 13.17 1.15 13.57
C ARG A 1086 12.27 2.27 14.10
N THR A 1087 11.61 3.02 13.21
CA THR A 1087 10.69 4.08 13.62
C THR A 1087 9.41 3.50 14.19
N HIS A 1088 8.88 2.43 13.59
CA HIS A 1088 7.70 1.72 14.11
C HIS A 1088 7.90 1.16 15.51
N GLN A 1089 9.06 0.57 15.78
CA GLN A 1089 9.43 0.07 17.12
C GLN A 1089 9.44 1.17 18.20
N ARG A 1090 9.53 2.44 17.81
CA ARG A 1090 9.60 3.61 18.71
C ARG A 1090 8.28 4.34 18.88
N ARG A 1091 7.23 3.93 18.16
CA ARG A 1091 5.92 4.55 18.25
C ARG A 1091 5.27 4.26 19.60
N PRO A 1092 4.48 5.19 20.15
CA PRO A 1092 3.83 5.00 21.44
C PRO A 1092 2.82 3.85 21.45
N ILE A 1093 2.70 3.17 22.60
CA ILE A 1093 1.74 2.08 22.82
C ILE A 1093 0.56 2.61 23.63
N SER A 1094 -0.64 2.14 23.29
CA SER A 1094 -1.87 2.44 24.02
C SER A 1094 -2.36 1.19 24.72
N VAL A 1095 -2.67 1.34 26.00
CA VAL A 1095 -3.11 0.29 26.91
C VAL A 1095 -4.52 0.62 27.42
N MET A 1096 -5.19 -0.35 28.02
CA MET A 1096 -6.42 -0.08 28.77
C MET A 1096 -6.09 -0.09 30.26
N THR A 1097 -6.47 0.95 30.97
CA THR A 1097 -6.49 0.88 32.43
C THR A 1097 -7.71 0.05 32.86
N GLU A 1098 -7.51 -0.93 33.76
CA GLU A 1098 -8.63 -1.58 34.44
C GLU A 1098 -9.37 -0.50 35.24
N GLY A 1099 -10.61 -0.21 34.82
CA GLY A 1099 -11.47 0.80 35.43
C GLY A 1099 -12.02 0.40 36.79
#